data_AF-A0A7Y2Q0F4-F1
#
_entry.id   AF-A0A7Y2Q0F4-F1
#
_cell.length_a   1.000
_cell.length_b   1.000
_cell.length_c   1.000
_cell.angle_alpha   90.00
_cell.angle_beta   90.00
_cell.angle_gamma   90.00
#
_symmetry.space_group_name_H-M   'P 1'
#
loop_
_entity.id
_entity.type
_entity.pdbx_description
1 polymer ?
#
loop_
_entity_poly.entity_id
_entity_poly.type
_entity_poly.pdbx_seq_one_letter_code
_entity_poly.pdbx_strand_id
1 'polypeptide(L)'
;MTVLRDYATAVSQATLPLIAPTGLEGGLALASVTRYDEVVAPDGALRPAWKAMASVALALTPEELHRVEGEITRFLADDGVTYVTPGAGPQPWQLDPVPLVIDAATWARLEVGLAQRAELLNALMVDLYGAQSLLSSGVVPAASVFGHAGFARPVARTSAFDRQPLLLSGTDLGRDADGEWRVLADRVQAPSGLGFAMQNRRVISQVLPELYQESDLHRMEPYYAALRAALIGSAPEELDEPRIVVLSPGTHSETAFDQAFLANALGFPLVQGSDLVVRDGWVWMKPAGWPAAVPTERIDVIVRRVDADFCDPLELRADSRLGVAGLAEAVRRGRVRLVNGLGAGVLENPALLPFMPAVCERLLGEQLRLPSVPTWWCGDADDRAFVLARIAAGDDALIVRPIDQPRASVAGLAPDELVARILAAPHRFVGQDLLPLSQAPVWGRGGRADARPVVFRAFTLRYRSAYRPLIGGLATVREDPDAAPTTKDVWVLKSAETDADQGLAEIAPLTVGRTVPTLAPRTLEDMFWAGRYAERAEDLLRLLLTTQAQLDQLGGHPSSTGDENTRVMMGALRRLAGARWVDPDDEFRSLLLDSDRSGGAAHSIARLRDSFEGVRDQLSGDTWRVFSSIDRARKALVSSSRAHRTAESGGRMLTAILSLHGITASMMRDAGWHMIEAGRWLERGLQICHLLAATTIERRAYRTDRDVLETLLTAAESVVTHRRRYRGSVRTADALELLLLDRDNPRSLAFALGELRGHLAALPASTGSTRPERLLEHLETALASTDVFGMTATSEIRRAGLEQFLADMIAQLEQLGEAIDNLHFEVGPPPIPMSALSLVEEIGASA
;
A
#
# COMPACT_ATOMS: atom_id res chain seq x y z
N MET A 1 9.43 39.16 -3.85
CA MET A 1 9.51 38.94 -2.39
C MET A 1 9.59 37.44 -2.16
N THR A 2 10.07 37.01 -1.00
CA THR A 2 10.30 35.58 -0.72
C THR A 2 9.20 35.05 0.19
N VAL A 3 8.88 33.77 0.03
CA VAL A 3 7.64 33.19 0.57
C VAL A 3 7.57 33.29 2.08
N LEU A 4 8.68 33.01 2.78
CA LEU A 4 8.75 33.10 4.23
C LEU A 4 8.74 34.55 4.75
N ARG A 5 9.17 35.55 3.96
CA ARG A 5 9.05 36.97 4.35
C ARG A 5 7.61 37.45 4.26
N ASP A 6 6.91 37.06 3.20
CA ASP A 6 5.50 37.38 3.02
C ASP A 6 4.66 36.71 4.10
N TYR A 7 4.96 35.44 4.41
CA TYR A 7 4.39 34.72 5.55
C TYR A 7 4.64 35.44 6.88
N ALA A 8 5.90 35.78 7.18
CA ALA A 8 6.24 36.46 8.43
C ALA A 8 5.54 37.80 8.57
N THR A 9 5.40 38.54 7.47
CA THR A 9 4.65 39.81 7.43
C THR A 9 3.16 39.58 7.71
N ALA A 10 2.56 38.55 7.10
CA ALA A 10 1.15 38.23 7.28
C ALA A 10 0.81 37.79 8.72
N VAL A 11 1.67 36.99 9.36
CA VAL A 11 1.48 36.53 10.74
C VAL A 11 1.76 37.65 11.76
N SER A 12 2.68 38.57 11.45
CA SER A 12 3.02 39.70 12.34
C SER A 12 2.03 40.87 12.28
N GLN A 13 1.21 40.95 11.23
CA GLN A 13 0.15 41.96 11.15
C GLN A 13 -1.04 41.55 12.03
N ALA A 14 -1.42 42.42 12.97
CA ALA A 14 -2.66 42.27 13.71
C ALA A 14 -3.84 42.25 12.73
N THR A 15 -4.37 41.06 12.45
CA THR A 15 -5.43 40.89 11.47
C THR A 15 -6.72 41.48 12.03
N LEU A 16 -7.16 42.61 11.50
CA LEU A 16 -8.57 42.99 11.55
C LEU A 16 -9.38 41.85 10.90
N PRO A 17 -10.57 41.50 11.42
CA PRO A 17 -11.33 40.34 10.98
C PRO A 17 -11.75 40.51 9.52
N LEU A 18 -11.02 39.85 8.61
CA LEU A 18 -11.41 39.72 7.21
C LEU A 18 -12.33 38.50 7.09
N ILE A 19 -13.58 38.80 6.74
CA ILE A 19 -14.64 37.85 6.42
C ILE A 19 -14.10 36.83 5.38
N ALA A 20 -14.04 35.56 5.75
CA ALA A 20 -13.76 34.47 4.81
C ALA A 20 -14.97 34.25 3.89
N PRO A 21 -14.77 33.86 2.61
CA PRO A 21 -15.87 33.60 1.69
C PRO A 21 -16.69 32.40 2.17
N THR A 22 -17.99 32.62 2.27
CA THR A 22 -19.03 31.65 2.61
C THR A 22 -19.00 30.40 1.73
N GLY A 23 -19.10 29.22 2.35
CA GLY A 23 -19.53 27.99 1.69
C GLY A 23 -18.94 26.72 2.29
N LEU A 24 -19.50 26.26 3.42
CA LEU A 24 -19.74 24.87 3.86
C LEU A 24 -19.78 24.81 5.40
N GLU A 25 -20.91 24.32 5.92
CA GLU A 25 -21.13 24.01 7.34
C GLU A 25 -20.15 22.92 7.79
N GLY A 26 -19.45 23.15 8.92
CA GLY A 26 -18.64 22.12 9.60
C GLY A 26 -17.20 22.49 9.98
N GLY A 27 -16.67 23.63 9.52
CA GLY A 27 -15.38 24.15 9.97
C GLY A 27 -15.53 25.00 11.24
N LEU A 28 -15.28 24.43 12.42
CA LEU A 28 -15.29 25.15 13.70
C LEU A 28 -14.22 26.26 13.70
N ALA A 29 -14.64 27.50 13.49
CA ALA A 29 -13.81 28.68 13.60
C ALA A 29 -13.70 29.08 15.08
N LEU A 30 -12.61 28.69 15.73
CA LEU A 30 -12.22 29.33 17.00
C LEU A 30 -12.03 30.83 16.75
N ALA A 31 -12.64 31.68 17.58
CA ALA A 31 -12.36 33.12 17.64
C ALA A 31 -10.84 33.39 17.64
N SER A 32 -10.39 34.60 17.27
CA SER A 32 -8.98 34.96 17.07
C SER A 32 -8.09 34.74 18.32
N VAL A 33 -7.74 33.49 18.59
CA VAL A 33 -6.78 33.09 19.62
C VAL A 33 -5.40 33.26 19.01
N THR A 34 -4.53 34.02 19.69
CA THR A 34 -3.11 34.09 19.34
C THR A 34 -2.52 32.68 19.41
N ARG A 35 -2.06 32.16 18.27
CA ARG A 35 -1.44 30.83 18.17
C ARG A 35 0.08 30.96 18.25
N TYR A 36 0.73 29.92 18.78
CA TYR A 36 2.17 29.78 18.65
C TYR A 36 2.52 29.51 17.18
N ASP A 37 3.37 30.34 16.57
CA ASP A 37 3.88 30.11 15.22
C ASP A 37 5.24 29.42 15.27
N GLU A 38 5.45 28.36 14.48
CA GLU A 38 6.69 27.55 14.51
C GLU A 38 7.89 28.24 13.83
N VAL A 39 7.66 29.31 13.06
CA VAL A 39 8.72 30.01 12.29
C VAL A 39 9.01 31.39 12.87
N VAL A 40 7.96 32.12 13.26
CA VAL A 40 8.01 33.54 13.61
C VAL A 40 7.76 33.71 15.11
N ALA A 41 8.58 34.51 15.76
CA ALA A 41 8.40 34.92 17.14
C ALA A 41 7.44 36.12 17.25
N PRO A 42 6.86 36.41 18.44
CA PRO A 42 5.92 37.53 18.60
C PRO A 42 6.48 38.91 18.24
N ASP A 43 7.81 39.07 18.20
CA ASP A 43 8.51 40.29 17.79
C ASP A 43 8.72 40.39 16.27
N GLY A 44 8.22 39.41 15.50
CA GLY A 44 8.37 39.31 14.04
C GLY A 44 9.71 38.72 13.59
N ALA A 45 10.63 38.40 14.51
CA ALA A 45 11.89 37.77 14.17
C ALA A 45 11.71 36.26 13.92
N LEU A 46 12.64 35.65 13.17
CA LEU A 46 12.69 34.19 13.03
C LEU A 46 13.07 33.53 14.37
N ARG A 47 12.38 32.43 14.69
CA ARG A 47 12.69 31.61 15.86
C ARG A 47 14.09 30.98 15.76
N PRO A 48 14.73 30.64 16.90
CA PRO A 48 16.08 30.08 16.92
C PRO A 48 16.31 28.92 15.95
N ALA A 49 15.36 27.99 15.85
CA ALA A 49 15.40 26.85 14.93
C ALA A 49 15.59 27.25 13.46
N TRP A 50 15.10 28.42 13.05
CA TRP A 50 15.19 28.91 11.67
C TRP A 50 16.39 29.82 11.42
N LYS A 51 17.12 30.25 12.46
CA LYS A 51 18.20 31.23 12.32
C LYS A 51 19.37 30.71 11.48
N ALA A 52 19.76 29.44 11.67
CA ALA A 52 20.88 28.83 10.95
C ALA A 52 20.59 28.73 9.43
N MET A 53 19.35 28.37 9.08
CA MET A 53 18.91 28.23 7.69
C MET A 53 18.30 29.51 7.10
N ALA A 54 18.37 30.64 7.81
CA ALA A 54 17.64 31.86 7.45
C ALA A 54 18.03 32.40 6.07
N SER A 55 19.32 32.33 5.70
CA SER A 55 19.80 32.83 4.40
C SER A 55 19.16 32.07 3.23
N VAL A 56 19.12 30.74 3.30
CA VAL A 56 18.58 29.85 2.25
C VAL A 56 17.06 29.85 2.29
N ALA A 57 16.46 29.68 3.48
CA ALA A 57 15.00 29.64 3.64
C ALA A 57 14.34 30.97 3.21
N LEU A 58 14.96 32.12 3.53
CA LEU A 58 14.47 33.43 3.10
C LEU A 58 14.79 33.75 1.64
N ALA A 59 15.56 32.94 0.92
CA ALA A 59 15.80 33.09 -0.52
C ALA A 59 14.73 32.40 -1.38
N LEU A 60 13.95 31.47 -0.82
CA LEU A 60 12.94 30.70 -1.54
C LEU A 60 11.84 31.61 -2.11
N THR A 61 11.76 31.64 -3.44
CA THR A 61 10.76 32.40 -4.20
C THR A 61 9.50 31.56 -4.47
N PRO A 62 8.35 32.20 -4.77
CA PRO A 62 7.14 31.47 -5.17
C PRO A 62 7.35 30.55 -6.39
N GLU A 63 8.15 30.99 -7.36
CA GLU A 63 8.47 30.21 -8.57
C GLU A 63 9.28 28.96 -8.23
N GLU A 64 10.25 29.11 -7.33
CA GLU A 64 11.08 28.01 -6.84
C GLU A 64 10.25 26.98 -6.06
N LEU A 65 9.38 27.41 -5.14
CA LEU A 65 8.50 26.48 -4.42
C LEU A 65 7.49 25.77 -5.34
N HIS A 66 6.99 26.44 -6.37
CA HIS A 66 6.12 25.79 -7.36
C HIS A 66 6.87 24.73 -8.17
N ARG A 67 8.13 25.00 -8.57
CA ARG A 67 9.02 24.01 -9.20
C ARG A 67 9.23 22.81 -8.26
N VAL A 68 9.58 23.07 -7.01
CA VAL A 68 9.82 22.05 -5.98
C VAL A 68 8.57 21.21 -5.70
N GLU A 69 7.38 21.82 -5.59
CA GLU A 69 6.10 21.11 -5.44
C GLU A 69 5.83 20.15 -6.61
N GLY A 70 6.12 20.58 -7.84
CA GLY A 70 6.03 19.73 -9.02
C GLY A 70 7.01 18.55 -8.99
N GLU A 71 8.24 18.77 -8.52
CA GLU A 71 9.25 17.73 -8.34
C GLU A 71 8.88 16.74 -7.23
N ILE A 72 8.40 17.23 -6.08
CA ILE A 72 7.87 16.40 -4.98
C ILE A 72 6.76 15.50 -5.49
N THR A 73 5.77 16.08 -6.17
CA THR A 73 4.62 15.32 -6.72
C THR A 73 5.09 14.23 -7.67
N ARG A 74 6.10 14.54 -8.51
CA ARG A 74 6.68 13.57 -9.43
C ARG A 74 7.45 12.46 -8.69
N PHE A 75 8.30 12.80 -7.73
CA PHE A 75 9.09 11.81 -6.98
C PHE A 75 8.21 10.88 -6.15
N LEU A 76 7.18 11.41 -5.48
CA LEU A 76 6.22 10.59 -4.73
C LEU A 76 5.43 9.67 -5.66
N ALA A 77 5.02 10.14 -6.85
CA ALA A 77 4.37 9.29 -7.83
C ALA A 77 5.31 8.22 -8.40
N ASP A 78 6.56 8.58 -8.70
CA ASP A 78 7.59 7.69 -9.22
C ASP A 78 7.97 6.60 -8.21
N ASP A 79 7.94 6.91 -6.91
CA ASP A 79 8.11 5.95 -5.83
C ASP A 79 6.77 5.27 -5.43
N GLY A 80 5.65 5.58 -6.09
CA GLY A 80 4.35 4.94 -5.87
C GLY A 80 3.77 5.14 -4.47
N VAL A 81 3.94 6.33 -3.89
CA VAL A 81 3.46 6.68 -2.55
C VAL A 81 1.99 7.06 -2.59
N THR A 82 1.14 6.25 -1.94
CA THR A 82 -0.31 6.43 -1.94
C THR A 82 -0.89 6.35 -0.53
N TYR A 83 -2.08 6.93 -0.37
CA TYR A 83 -2.92 6.81 0.81
C TYR A 83 -4.33 6.42 0.38
N VAL A 84 -4.89 5.35 0.94
CA VAL A 84 -6.24 4.92 0.60
C VAL A 84 -7.22 5.58 1.56
N THR A 85 -8.16 6.35 1.03
CA THR A 85 -9.25 6.92 1.83
C THR A 85 -10.52 6.09 1.62
N PRO A 86 -11.24 5.69 2.69
CA PRO A 86 -12.51 4.98 2.57
C PRO A 86 -13.48 5.72 1.64
N GLY A 87 -13.99 5.02 0.61
CA GLY A 87 -14.95 5.57 -0.35
C GLY A 87 -14.36 6.41 -1.49
N ALA A 88 -13.12 6.93 -1.37
CA ALA A 88 -12.47 7.73 -2.41
C ALA A 88 -11.33 7.00 -3.15
N GLY A 89 -10.94 5.81 -2.69
CA GLY A 89 -9.88 5.00 -3.30
C GLY A 89 -8.47 5.53 -3.02
N PRO A 90 -7.44 5.03 -3.74
CA PRO A 90 -6.06 5.46 -3.56
C PRO A 90 -5.85 6.89 -4.04
N GLN A 91 -5.35 7.75 -3.16
CA GLN A 91 -4.98 9.13 -3.44
C GLN A 91 -3.46 9.31 -3.37
N PRO A 92 -2.88 10.24 -4.17
CA PRO A 92 -1.47 10.59 -4.04
C PRO A 92 -1.16 11.16 -2.65
N TRP A 93 -0.03 10.76 -2.09
CA TRP A 93 0.47 11.35 -0.85
C TRP A 93 0.82 12.83 -1.05
N GLN A 94 0.45 13.67 -0.08
CA GLN A 94 0.72 15.11 -0.12
C GLN A 94 1.85 15.46 0.84
N LEU A 95 2.89 16.09 0.30
CA LEU A 95 4.06 16.54 1.05
C LEU A 95 4.28 18.02 0.77
N ASP A 96 4.26 18.80 1.84
CA ASP A 96 4.58 20.21 1.81
C ASP A 96 6.11 20.42 1.74
N PRO A 97 6.60 21.34 0.89
CA PRO A 97 8.03 21.58 0.72
C PRO A 97 8.70 22.25 1.92
N VAL A 98 7.95 22.86 2.85
CA VAL A 98 8.47 23.58 4.00
C VAL A 98 8.46 22.66 5.24
N PRO A 99 9.63 22.26 5.77
CA PRO A 99 9.71 21.34 6.90
C PRO A 99 9.22 21.97 8.20
N LEU A 100 8.85 21.13 9.17
CA LEU A 100 8.72 21.51 10.57
C LEU A 100 10.09 21.40 11.24
N VAL A 101 10.65 22.51 11.74
CA VAL A 101 11.99 22.54 12.32
C VAL A 101 11.92 22.67 13.85
N ILE A 102 12.61 21.79 14.56
CA ILE A 102 12.70 21.73 16.01
C ILE A 102 14.17 21.88 16.41
N ASP A 103 14.46 22.81 17.32
CA ASP A 103 15.81 22.99 17.86
C ASP A 103 16.19 21.89 18.86
N ALA A 104 17.49 21.67 19.04
CA ALA A 104 18.03 20.63 19.92
C ALA A 104 17.56 20.74 21.38
N ALA A 105 17.40 21.95 21.92
CA ALA A 105 17.01 22.15 23.32
C ALA A 105 15.52 21.85 23.56
N THR A 106 14.67 22.17 22.60
CA THR A 106 13.26 21.76 22.58
C THR A 106 13.15 20.24 22.44
N TRP A 107 13.93 19.64 21.53
CA TRP A 107 13.94 18.19 21.33
C TRP A 107 14.40 17.41 22.56
N ALA A 108 15.50 17.83 23.22
CA ALA A 108 16.02 17.12 24.39
C ALA A 108 14.99 16.96 25.52
N ARG A 109 14.10 17.95 25.71
CA ARG A 109 12.99 17.86 26.68
C ARG A 109 11.91 16.89 26.21
N LEU A 110 11.54 16.96 24.93
CA LEU A 110 10.58 16.05 24.32
C LEU A 110 11.07 14.60 24.36
N GLU A 111 12.34 14.34 24.08
CA GLU A 111 12.94 13.02 24.05
C GLU A 111 12.73 12.28 25.38
N VAL A 112 13.02 12.96 26.49
CA VAL A 112 12.86 12.42 27.83
C VAL A 112 11.39 12.17 28.17
N GLY A 113 10.49 13.08 27.78
CA GLY A 113 9.05 12.92 27.98
C GLY A 113 8.45 11.78 27.17
N LEU A 114 8.86 11.63 25.90
CA LEU A 114 8.43 10.55 25.01
C LEU A 114 8.92 9.18 25.51
N ALA A 115 10.17 9.09 25.95
CA ALA A 115 10.71 7.87 26.54
C ALA A 115 9.96 7.47 27.82
N GLN A 116 9.70 8.41 28.74
CA GLN A 116 8.90 8.16 29.94
C GLN A 116 7.48 7.71 29.59
N ARG A 117 6.86 8.35 28.60
CA ARG A 117 5.50 8.01 28.18
C ARG A 117 5.42 6.59 27.61
N ALA A 118 6.38 6.19 26.78
CA ALA A 118 6.44 4.82 26.26
C ALA A 118 6.67 3.78 27.37
N GLU A 119 7.55 4.06 28.33
CA GLU A 119 7.76 3.21 29.51
C GLU A 119 6.49 3.08 30.36
N LEU A 120 5.78 4.20 30.57
CA LEU A 120 4.51 4.25 31.29
C LEU A 120 3.43 3.41 30.61
N LEU A 121 3.29 3.53 29.29
CA LEU A 121 2.31 2.74 28.52
C LEU A 121 2.63 1.25 28.57
N ASN A 122 3.92 0.87 28.51
CA ASN A 122 4.34 -0.51 28.68
C ASN A 122 4.00 -1.04 30.09
N ALA A 123 4.37 -0.30 31.14
CA ALA A 123 4.06 -0.67 32.52
C ALA A 123 2.55 -0.79 32.76
N LEU A 124 1.76 0.12 32.19
CA LEU A 124 0.31 0.07 32.24
C LEU A 124 -0.23 -1.19 31.56
N MET A 125 0.28 -1.55 30.38
CA MET A 125 -0.12 -2.79 29.70
C MET A 125 0.18 -4.02 30.55
N VAL A 126 1.37 -4.07 31.16
CA VAL A 126 1.80 -5.17 32.04
C VAL A 126 0.90 -5.26 33.27
N ASP A 127 0.47 -4.14 33.86
CA ASP A 127 -0.46 -4.15 34.99
C ASP A 127 -1.86 -4.62 34.57
N LEU A 128 -2.42 -4.05 33.48
CA LEU A 128 -3.79 -4.33 33.03
C LEU A 128 -4.03 -5.79 32.63
N TYR A 129 -3.02 -6.45 32.05
CA TYR A 129 -3.07 -7.87 31.68
C TYR A 129 -2.41 -8.80 32.72
N GLY A 130 -1.84 -8.23 33.78
CA GLY A 130 -1.14 -8.94 34.85
C GLY A 130 -1.86 -8.79 36.21
N ALA A 131 -1.21 -8.12 37.15
CA ALA A 131 -1.67 -8.02 38.54
C ALA A 131 -2.89 -7.11 38.75
N GLN A 132 -3.20 -6.23 37.79
CA GLN A 132 -4.31 -5.28 37.81
C GLN A 132 -4.34 -4.44 39.11
N SER A 133 -3.18 -4.01 39.57
CA SER A 133 -3.03 -3.24 40.80
C SER A 133 -3.69 -1.86 40.70
N LEU A 134 -3.71 -1.26 39.51
CA LEU A 134 -4.38 0.02 39.27
C LEU A 134 -5.90 -0.09 39.38
N LEU A 135 -6.47 -1.20 38.91
CA LEU A 135 -7.91 -1.46 38.97
C LEU A 135 -8.34 -1.81 40.40
N SER A 136 -7.61 -2.69 41.07
CA SER A 136 -7.92 -3.13 42.44
C SER A 136 -7.73 -2.02 43.49
N SER A 137 -6.81 -1.09 43.27
CA SER A 137 -6.63 0.09 44.13
C SER A 137 -7.54 1.27 43.79
N GLY A 138 -8.30 1.19 42.68
CA GLY A 138 -9.20 2.26 42.25
C GLY A 138 -8.53 3.48 41.61
N VAL A 139 -7.22 3.42 41.31
CA VAL A 139 -6.50 4.48 40.58
C VAL A 139 -7.07 4.65 39.17
N VAL A 140 -7.39 3.53 38.51
CA VAL A 140 -8.06 3.52 37.20
C VAL A 140 -9.42 2.83 37.37
N PRO A 141 -10.53 3.47 36.97
CA PRO A 141 -11.86 2.84 37.04
C PRO A 141 -11.96 1.63 36.11
N ALA A 142 -12.36 0.47 36.64
CA ALA A 142 -12.48 -0.77 35.87
C ALA A 142 -13.39 -0.65 34.63
N ALA A 143 -14.44 0.17 34.70
CA ALA A 143 -15.36 0.41 33.58
C ALA A 143 -14.67 1.10 32.39
N SER A 144 -13.64 1.93 32.63
CA SER A 144 -12.88 2.58 31.56
C SER A 144 -12.07 1.56 30.75
N VAL A 145 -11.56 0.50 31.40
CA VAL A 145 -10.74 -0.53 30.76
C VAL A 145 -11.60 -1.66 30.19
N PHE A 146 -12.43 -2.31 31.01
CA PHE A 146 -13.23 -3.46 30.58
C PHE A 146 -14.38 -3.09 29.64
N GLY A 147 -14.78 -1.82 29.60
CA GLY A 147 -15.78 -1.31 28.67
C GLY A 147 -15.24 -0.98 27.27
N HIS A 148 -13.91 -0.94 27.09
CA HIS A 148 -13.27 -0.56 25.84
C HIS A 148 -13.03 -1.77 24.93
N ALA A 149 -13.33 -1.64 23.63
CA ALA A 149 -13.18 -2.73 22.66
C ALA A 149 -11.74 -3.24 22.54
N GLY A 150 -10.75 -2.36 22.65
CA GLY A 150 -9.32 -2.73 22.59
C GLY A 150 -8.80 -3.55 23.78
N PHE A 151 -9.61 -3.84 24.81
CA PHE A 151 -9.22 -4.76 25.88
C PHE A 151 -9.47 -6.22 25.46
N ALA A 152 -8.40 -6.91 25.08
CA ALA A 152 -8.44 -8.27 24.55
C ALA A 152 -8.56 -9.31 25.68
N ARG A 153 -9.79 -9.56 26.13
CA ARG A 153 -10.09 -10.54 27.21
C ARG A 153 -9.44 -11.92 27.02
N PRO A 154 -9.38 -12.52 25.80
CA PRO A 154 -8.81 -13.85 25.62
C PRO A 154 -7.32 -13.98 25.97
N VAL A 155 -6.57 -12.86 25.98
CA VAL A 155 -5.13 -12.82 26.33
C VAL A 155 -4.86 -12.39 27.77
N ALA A 156 -5.87 -11.99 28.54
CA ALA A 156 -5.75 -11.62 29.95
C ALA A 156 -5.65 -12.86 30.86
N ARG A 157 -4.57 -13.64 30.74
CA ARG A 157 -4.27 -14.82 31.58
C ARG A 157 -2.82 -14.84 32.03
N THR A 158 -2.58 -15.34 33.24
CA THR A 158 -1.25 -15.38 33.90
C THR A 158 -0.18 -16.13 33.09
N SER A 159 -0.57 -17.08 32.22
CA SER A 159 0.35 -17.87 31.40
C SER A 159 0.94 -17.13 30.19
N ALA A 160 0.37 -15.98 29.80
CA ALA A 160 0.78 -15.19 28.64
C ALA A 160 1.56 -13.93 29.07
N PHE A 161 2.32 -14.02 30.16
CA PHE A 161 3.00 -12.88 30.73
C PHE A 161 4.23 -12.49 29.92
N ASP A 162 4.15 -11.34 29.29
CA ASP A 162 5.25 -10.66 28.62
C ASP A 162 5.61 -9.40 29.41
N ARG A 163 6.89 -9.24 29.72
CA ARG A 163 7.39 -8.07 30.47
C ARG A 163 7.49 -6.82 29.61
N GLN A 164 7.53 -6.98 28.28
CA GLN A 164 7.75 -5.88 27.35
C GLN A 164 6.82 -5.95 26.14
N PRO A 165 5.48 -5.99 26.34
CA PRO A 165 4.51 -6.17 25.26
C PRO A 165 4.46 -5.02 24.25
N LEU A 166 5.04 -3.86 24.61
CA LEU A 166 5.07 -2.67 23.78
C LEU A 166 6.49 -2.37 23.28
N LEU A 167 6.81 -2.74 22.04
CA LEU A 167 8.12 -2.46 21.44
C LEU A 167 8.14 -1.12 20.72
N LEU A 168 7.04 -0.76 20.04
CA LEU A 168 6.92 0.47 19.25
C LEU A 168 5.72 1.28 19.73
N SER A 169 5.88 2.59 19.92
CA SER A 169 4.77 3.50 20.18
C SER A 169 4.81 4.69 19.25
N GLY A 170 3.65 5.18 18.85
CA GLY A 170 3.44 6.50 18.28
C GLY A 170 2.76 7.41 19.29
N THR A 171 3.13 8.67 19.33
CA THR A 171 2.49 9.68 20.19
C THR A 171 2.16 10.90 19.34
N ASP A 172 0.87 11.21 19.22
CA ASP A 172 0.36 12.40 18.53
C ASP A 172 0.45 13.59 19.48
N LEU A 173 1.26 14.59 19.11
CA LEU A 173 1.56 15.78 19.89
C LEU A 173 0.99 17.03 19.24
N GLY A 174 0.50 17.93 20.08
CA GLY A 174 0.11 19.28 19.71
C GLY A 174 0.85 20.27 20.59
N ARG A 175 1.34 21.36 20.01
CA ARG A 175 1.91 22.46 20.77
C ARG A 175 0.83 23.51 21.02
N ASP A 176 0.62 23.89 22.26
CA ASP A 176 -0.41 24.87 22.62
C ASP A 176 0.05 26.32 22.35
N ALA A 177 -0.82 27.30 22.63
CA ALA A 177 -0.55 28.72 22.41
C ALA A 177 0.64 29.25 23.24
N ASP A 178 0.93 28.62 24.39
CA ASP A 178 2.06 28.97 25.25
C ASP A 178 3.37 28.36 24.75
N GLY A 179 3.31 27.49 23.73
CA GLY A 179 4.47 26.80 23.18
C GLY A 179 4.84 25.52 23.92
N GLU A 180 3.95 24.99 24.76
CA GLU A 180 4.14 23.74 25.48
C GLU A 180 3.55 22.56 24.72
N TRP A 181 4.23 21.41 24.79
CA TRP A 181 3.81 20.20 24.10
C TRP A 181 2.80 19.40 24.93
N ARG A 182 1.69 19.03 24.30
CA ARG A 182 0.61 18.23 24.89
C ARG A 182 0.39 16.96 24.08
N VAL A 183 0.14 15.85 24.76
CA VAL A 183 -0.27 14.61 24.06
C VAL A 183 -1.75 14.67 23.72
N LEU A 184 -2.03 14.54 22.42
CA LEU A 184 -3.38 14.48 21.88
C LEU A 184 -3.91 13.05 21.86
N ALA A 185 -3.07 12.09 21.51
CA ALA A 185 -3.39 10.66 21.48
C ALA A 185 -2.12 9.79 21.50
N ASP A 186 -2.25 8.57 22.03
CA ASP A 186 -1.25 7.53 21.87
C ASP A 186 -1.69 6.56 20.76
N ARG A 187 -0.72 6.02 20.02
CA ARG A 187 -0.88 5.07 18.91
C ARG A 187 0.03 3.88 19.15
N VAL A 188 -0.52 2.80 19.68
CA VAL A 188 0.26 1.66 20.17
C VAL A 188 -0.28 0.32 19.71
N GLN A 189 -1.45 0.30 19.07
CA GLN A 189 -2.01 -0.93 18.51
C GLN A 189 -1.21 -1.37 17.28
N ALA A 190 -1.12 -0.51 16.27
CA ALA A 190 -0.36 -0.73 15.03
C ALA A 190 0.15 0.62 14.48
N PRO A 191 1.08 1.30 15.18
CA PRO A 191 1.46 2.68 14.85
C PRO A 191 2.03 2.81 13.44
N SER A 192 1.43 3.68 12.61
CA SER A 192 1.83 3.94 11.22
C SER A 192 2.43 5.33 11.02
N GLY A 193 3.26 5.44 9.98
CA GLY A 193 3.86 6.68 9.53
C GLY A 193 5.39 6.71 9.50
N LEU A 194 6.06 5.65 9.96
CA LEU A 194 7.52 5.54 9.85
C LEU A 194 7.96 5.58 8.38
N GLY A 195 7.35 4.77 7.53
CA GLY A 195 7.66 4.73 6.11
C GLY A 195 7.38 6.06 5.42
N PHE A 196 6.28 6.74 5.77
CA PHE A 196 6.01 8.09 5.28
C PHE A 196 7.04 9.11 5.76
N ALA A 197 7.47 9.07 7.03
CA ALA A 197 8.47 9.99 7.56
C ALA A 197 9.83 9.84 6.84
N MET A 198 10.29 8.61 6.63
CA MET A 198 11.53 8.36 5.87
C MET A 198 11.41 8.77 4.40
N GLN A 199 10.25 8.51 3.78
CA GLN A 199 10.01 8.89 2.40
C GLN A 199 9.95 10.41 2.23
N ASN A 200 9.31 11.13 3.17
CA ASN A 200 9.31 12.59 3.20
C ASN A 200 10.75 13.14 3.26
N ARG A 201 11.56 12.60 4.19
CA ARG A 201 12.98 12.97 4.33
C ARG A 201 13.76 12.77 3.04
N ARG A 202 13.61 11.60 2.42
CA ARG A 202 14.30 11.26 1.16
C ARG A 202 13.91 12.22 0.03
N VAL A 203 12.62 12.49 -0.15
CA VAL A 203 12.16 13.40 -1.21
C VAL A 203 12.64 14.83 -0.97
N ILE A 204 12.46 15.37 0.24
CA ILE A 204 12.89 16.75 0.57
C ILE A 204 14.41 16.92 0.36
N SER A 205 15.22 15.94 0.78
CA SER A 205 16.68 15.99 0.58
C SER A 205 17.12 16.04 -0.90
N GLN A 206 16.28 15.57 -1.82
CA GLN A 206 16.55 15.58 -3.26
C GLN A 206 16.09 16.87 -3.95
N VAL A 207 14.98 17.46 -3.50
CA VAL A 207 14.38 18.66 -4.14
C VAL A 207 14.88 19.98 -3.55
N LEU A 208 15.36 19.96 -2.30
CA LEU A 208 15.92 21.12 -1.58
C LEU A 208 17.29 20.77 -0.94
N PRO A 209 18.29 20.36 -1.75
CA PRO A 209 19.57 19.88 -1.23
C PRO A 209 20.35 20.97 -0.49
N GLU A 210 20.27 22.24 -0.92
CA GLU A 210 20.98 23.35 -0.26
C GLU A 210 20.44 23.60 1.15
N LEU A 211 19.11 23.56 1.31
CA LEU A 211 18.47 23.72 2.62
C LEU A 211 18.79 22.53 3.54
N TYR A 212 18.87 21.32 2.99
CA TYR A 212 19.20 20.11 3.73
C TYR A 212 20.66 20.08 4.23
N GLN A 213 21.61 20.50 3.38
CA GLN A 213 23.05 20.49 3.71
C GLN A 213 23.43 21.50 4.80
N GLU A 214 22.77 22.66 4.85
CA GLU A 214 23.05 23.72 5.83
C GLU A 214 22.46 23.43 7.23
N SER A 215 21.66 22.37 7.38
CA SER A 215 20.78 22.19 8.56
C SER A 215 21.30 21.25 9.66
N ASP A 216 22.55 20.77 9.60
CA ASP A 216 23.15 19.84 10.59
C ASP A 216 22.13 18.82 11.17
N LEU A 217 21.49 18.04 10.28
CA LEU A 217 20.36 17.18 10.64
C LEU A 217 20.80 15.79 11.08
N HIS A 218 20.05 15.20 12.00
CA HIS A 218 20.20 13.78 12.32
C HIS A 218 19.73 12.89 11.16
N ARG A 219 20.57 11.92 10.79
CA ARG A 219 20.22 10.81 9.89
C ARG A 219 19.20 9.88 10.54
N MET A 220 18.27 9.33 9.77
CA MET A 220 17.18 8.48 10.32
C MET A 220 17.52 6.99 10.28
N GLU A 221 18.44 6.57 9.40
CA GLU A 221 18.84 5.18 9.16
C GLU A 221 19.27 4.42 10.43
N PRO A 222 20.02 5.00 11.39
CA PRO A 222 20.37 4.31 12.62
C PRO A 222 19.15 3.86 13.45
N TYR A 223 18.03 4.60 13.39
CA TYR A 223 16.79 4.20 14.06
C TYR A 223 16.19 2.93 13.43
N TYR A 224 16.22 2.80 12.09
CA TYR A 224 15.73 1.61 11.39
C TYR A 224 16.63 0.41 11.64
N ALA A 225 17.94 0.62 11.71
CA ALA A 225 18.88 -0.43 12.12
C ALA A 225 18.60 -0.89 13.57
N ALA A 226 18.29 0.05 14.49
CA ALA A 226 17.88 -0.28 15.86
C ALA A 226 16.56 -1.02 15.92
N LEU A 227 15.58 -0.62 15.10
CA LEU A 227 14.27 -1.30 15.00
C LEU A 227 14.45 -2.74 14.52
N ARG A 228 15.24 -2.94 13.46
CA ARG A 228 15.56 -4.28 12.96
C ARG A 228 16.23 -5.14 14.04
N ALA A 229 17.23 -4.59 14.72
CA ALA A 229 17.93 -5.29 15.80
C ALA A 229 17.02 -5.58 17.01
N ALA A 230 16.11 -4.67 17.37
CA ALA A 230 15.13 -4.87 18.44
C ALA A 230 14.14 -5.98 18.09
N LEU A 231 13.69 -6.05 16.84
CA LEU A 231 12.79 -7.12 16.37
C LEU A 231 13.48 -8.49 16.39
N ILE A 232 14.73 -8.57 15.93
CA ILE A 232 15.54 -9.79 16.03
C ILE A 232 15.75 -10.19 17.49
N GLY A 233 16.10 -9.24 18.35
CA GLY A 233 16.27 -9.47 19.79
C GLY A 233 14.97 -9.72 20.56
N SER A 234 13.80 -9.60 19.93
CA SER A 234 12.50 -9.93 20.55
C SER A 234 12.10 -11.41 20.39
N ALA A 235 12.85 -12.15 19.56
CA ALA A 235 12.69 -13.59 19.44
C ALA A 235 13.21 -14.33 20.69
N PRO A 236 12.76 -15.58 20.93
CA PRO A 236 13.32 -16.42 21.99
C PRO A 236 14.84 -16.54 21.91
N GLU A 237 15.53 -16.47 23.05
CA GLU A 237 17.01 -16.45 23.14
C GLU A 237 17.66 -17.71 22.56
N GLU A 238 16.92 -18.82 22.46
CA GLU A 238 17.42 -20.10 21.96
C GLU A 238 17.51 -20.17 20.42
N LEU A 239 17.09 -19.13 19.70
CA LEU A 239 17.06 -19.09 18.24
C LEU A 239 18.19 -18.22 17.67
N ASP A 240 19.14 -18.85 16.98
CA ASP A 240 20.22 -18.15 16.29
C ASP A 240 19.72 -17.35 15.07
N GLU A 241 18.68 -17.83 14.38
CA GLU A 241 18.13 -17.21 13.16
C GLU A 241 16.59 -17.15 13.19
N PRO A 242 15.99 -16.19 13.92
CA PRO A 242 14.54 -16.09 14.02
C PRO A 242 13.91 -15.67 12.69
N ARG A 243 12.76 -16.26 12.38
CA ARG A 243 11.92 -15.89 11.23
C ARG A 243 10.93 -14.82 11.63
N ILE A 244 11.05 -13.67 10.98
CA ILE A 244 10.30 -12.44 11.27
C ILE A 244 9.52 -12.03 10.03
N VAL A 245 8.23 -11.74 10.19
CA VAL A 245 7.35 -11.29 9.09
C VAL A 245 6.58 -10.03 9.49
N VAL A 246 6.17 -9.23 8.49
CA VAL A 246 5.26 -8.10 8.68
C VAL A 246 3.85 -8.50 8.25
N LEU A 247 2.93 -8.63 9.19
CA LEU A 247 1.53 -8.99 8.92
C LEU A 247 0.72 -7.75 8.52
N SER A 248 0.29 -7.70 7.26
CA SER A 248 -0.49 -6.64 6.64
C SER A 248 -1.96 -7.03 6.47
N PRO A 249 -2.91 -6.07 6.62
CA PRO A 249 -4.30 -6.24 6.21
C PRO A 249 -4.52 -6.22 4.67
N GLY A 250 -3.46 -6.02 3.87
CA GLY A 250 -3.52 -6.02 2.41
C GLY A 250 -3.52 -4.63 1.77
N THR A 251 -3.60 -4.61 0.43
CA THR A 251 -3.41 -3.41 -0.43
C THR A 251 -4.47 -2.33 -0.24
N HIS A 252 -5.66 -2.71 0.22
CA HIS A 252 -6.77 -1.78 0.46
C HIS A 252 -6.64 -1.00 1.78
N SER A 253 -5.58 -1.24 2.55
CA SER A 253 -5.30 -0.52 3.78
C SER A 253 -4.86 0.92 3.51
N GLU A 254 -5.35 1.86 4.31
CA GLU A 254 -4.93 3.28 4.25
C GLU A 254 -3.41 3.46 4.32
N THR A 255 -2.72 2.52 4.99
CA THR A 255 -1.28 2.58 5.26
C THR A 255 -0.51 1.46 4.56
N ALA A 256 -1.05 0.87 3.48
CA ALA A 256 -0.39 -0.23 2.75
C ALA A 256 1.04 0.13 2.31
N PHE A 257 1.26 1.37 1.83
CA PHE A 257 2.60 1.86 1.49
C PHE A 257 3.57 1.83 2.69
N ASP A 258 3.16 2.35 3.84
CA ASP A 258 3.98 2.40 5.07
C ASP A 258 4.41 1.00 5.50
N GLN A 259 3.51 0.03 5.38
CA GLN A 259 3.75 -1.37 5.76
C GLN A 259 4.75 -2.05 4.81
N ALA A 260 4.56 -1.91 3.50
CA ALA A 260 5.47 -2.46 2.50
C ALA A 260 6.84 -1.78 2.54
N PHE A 261 6.88 -0.47 2.76
CA PHE A 261 8.13 0.27 2.97
C PHE A 261 8.89 -0.29 4.17
N LEU A 262 8.20 -0.46 5.30
CA LEU A 262 8.82 -0.96 6.53
C LEU A 262 9.34 -2.40 6.35
N ALA A 263 8.58 -3.28 5.70
CA ALA A 263 9.00 -4.64 5.37
C ALA A 263 10.29 -4.65 4.55
N ASN A 264 10.35 -3.85 3.47
CA ASN A 264 11.52 -3.73 2.61
C ASN A 264 12.73 -3.12 3.33
N ALA A 265 12.53 -2.01 4.06
CA ALA A 265 13.60 -1.33 4.80
C ALA A 265 14.22 -2.19 5.92
N LEU A 266 13.44 -3.07 6.54
CA LEU A 266 13.91 -4.00 7.57
C LEU A 266 14.41 -5.34 7.00
N GLY A 267 14.04 -5.65 5.75
CA GLY A 267 14.35 -6.92 5.10
C GLY A 267 13.55 -8.10 5.65
N PHE A 268 12.28 -7.88 5.99
CA PHE A 268 11.36 -8.92 6.45
C PHE A 268 10.24 -9.13 5.42
N PRO A 269 9.77 -10.38 5.16
CA PRO A 269 8.68 -10.63 4.23
C PRO A 269 7.39 -9.92 4.64
N LEU A 270 6.69 -9.34 3.67
CA LEU A 270 5.34 -8.80 3.83
C LEU A 270 4.31 -9.93 3.62
N VAL A 271 3.51 -10.24 4.64
CA VAL A 271 2.56 -11.35 4.61
C VAL A 271 1.16 -10.88 4.97
N GLN A 272 0.15 -11.57 4.46
CA GLN A 272 -1.25 -11.42 4.87
C GLN A 272 -1.69 -12.61 5.75
N GLY A 273 -2.85 -12.50 6.41
CA GLY A 273 -3.38 -13.60 7.22
C GLY A 273 -3.56 -14.91 6.43
N SER A 274 -3.89 -14.80 5.13
CA SER A 274 -3.99 -15.93 4.20
C SER A 274 -2.66 -16.64 3.95
N ASP A 275 -1.51 -16.01 4.20
CA ASP A 275 -0.19 -16.58 3.91
C ASP A 275 0.31 -17.47 5.06
N LEU A 276 -0.36 -17.41 6.21
CA LEU A 276 0.03 -18.07 7.45
C LEU A 276 -1.01 -19.13 7.87
N VAL A 277 -0.55 -20.12 8.63
CA VAL A 277 -1.42 -21.13 9.23
C VAL A 277 -0.93 -21.49 10.63
N VAL A 278 -1.86 -21.71 11.56
CA VAL A 278 -1.54 -22.26 12.88
C VAL A 278 -1.69 -23.77 12.84
N ARG A 279 -0.62 -24.48 13.21
CA ARG A 279 -0.60 -25.95 13.31
C ARG A 279 0.20 -26.37 14.54
N ASP A 280 -0.38 -27.29 15.32
CA ASP A 280 0.21 -27.79 16.57
C ASP A 280 0.57 -26.65 17.57
N GLY A 281 -0.20 -25.55 17.52
CA GLY A 281 -0.01 -24.34 18.33
C GLY A 281 1.11 -23.42 17.86
N TRP A 282 1.78 -23.72 16.74
CA TRP A 282 2.82 -22.88 16.14
C TRP A 282 2.29 -22.19 14.88
N VAL A 283 2.85 -21.02 14.57
CA VAL A 283 2.54 -20.29 13.32
C VAL A 283 3.56 -20.69 12.25
N TRP A 284 3.06 -20.98 11.06
CA TRP A 284 3.86 -21.39 9.91
C TRP A 284 3.50 -20.59 8.67
N MET A 285 4.48 -20.43 7.77
CA MET A 285 4.23 -19.99 6.42
C MET A 285 3.63 -21.12 5.58
N LYS A 286 2.57 -20.82 4.82
CA LYS A 286 2.00 -21.80 3.88
C LYS A 286 2.99 -22.04 2.73
N PRO A 287 3.34 -23.30 2.42
CA PRO A 287 4.16 -23.61 1.26
C PRO A 287 3.33 -23.61 -0.03
N ALA A 288 3.99 -23.56 -1.18
CA ALA A 288 3.35 -23.85 -2.47
C ALA A 288 2.70 -25.26 -2.45
N GLY A 289 1.50 -25.38 -3.02
CA GLY A 289 0.72 -26.63 -3.00
C GLY A 289 0.01 -26.93 -1.67
N TRP A 290 -0.09 -25.94 -0.78
CA TRP A 290 -0.98 -25.99 0.39
C TRP A 290 -2.45 -26.24 -0.05
N PRO A 291 -3.23 -27.10 0.65
CA PRO A 291 -2.95 -27.78 1.92
C PRO A 291 -2.29 -29.17 1.81
N ALA A 292 -1.98 -29.65 0.60
CA ALA A 292 -1.37 -30.98 0.43
C ALA A 292 0.10 -31.02 0.89
N ALA A 293 0.82 -29.90 0.76
CA ALA A 293 2.18 -29.75 1.26
C ALA A 293 2.24 -29.41 2.75
N VAL A 294 3.20 -30.00 3.47
CA VAL A 294 3.43 -29.74 4.90
C VAL A 294 4.29 -28.49 5.07
N PRO A 295 3.89 -27.53 5.92
CA PRO A 295 4.69 -26.33 6.16
C PRO A 295 5.96 -26.68 6.94
N THR A 296 7.09 -26.13 6.49
CA THR A 296 8.41 -26.32 7.11
C THR A 296 9.00 -25.04 7.69
N GLU A 297 8.47 -23.89 7.30
CA GLU A 297 8.96 -22.59 7.73
C GLU A 297 8.12 -22.05 8.88
N ARG A 298 8.66 -22.15 10.09
CA ARG A 298 8.05 -21.64 11.32
C ARG A 298 8.28 -20.14 11.43
N ILE A 299 7.26 -19.41 11.89
CA ILE A 299 7.35 -17.96 12.15
C ILE A 299 7.51 -17.74 13.65
N ASP A 300 8.56 -17.01 14.03
CA ASP A 300 8.90 -16.77 15.44
C ASP A 300 8.44 -15.37 15.91
N VAL A 301 8.51 -14.35 15.04
CA VAL A 301 8.09 -12.98 15.34
C VAL A 301 7.20 -12.42 14.22
N ILE A 302 6.10 -11.78 14.59
CA ILE A 302 5.19 -11.10 13.67
C ILE A 302 5.10 -9.62 14.05
N VAL A 303 5.56 -8.75 13.16
CA VAL A 303 5.30 -7.32 13.23
C VAL A 303 3.88 -7.07 12.74
N ARG A 304 2.98 -6.80 13.66
CA ARG A 304 1.54 -6.69 13.40
C ARG A 304 1.18 -5.30 12.90
N ARG A 305 0.55 -5.25 11.71
CA ARG A 305 -0.10 -4.05 11.13
C ARG A 305 -1.62 -4.19 11.03
N VAL A 306 -2.14 -5.30 11.53
CA VAL A 306 -3.58 -5.62 11.62
C VAL A 306 -4.04 -5.34 13.04
N ASP A 307 -5.18 -4.68 13.19
CA ASP A 307 -5.80 -4.41 14.49
C ASP A 307 -6.10 -5.68 15.29
N ALA A 308 -6.03 -5.61 16.63
CA ALA A 308 -5.99 -6.81 17.48
C ALA A 308 -7.22 -7.69 17.26
N ASP A 309 -8.42 -7.10 17.25
CA ASP A 309 -9.68 -7.84 17.07
C ASP A 309 -9.72 -8.60 15.75
N PHE A 310 -9.05 -8.11 14.71
CA PHE A 310 -9.03 -8.75 13.39
C PHE A 310 -7.97 -9.83 13.25
N CYS A 311 -7.12 -10.06 14.25
CA CYS A 311 -5.97 -10.96 14.14
C CYS A 311 -6.31 -12.45 14.27
N ASP A 312 -7.44 -12.80 14.88
CA ASP A 312 -7.85 -14.20 15.04
C ASP A 312 -9.38 -14.35 14.92
N PRO A 313 -9.89 -14.98 13.84
CA PRO A 313 -11.32 -15.22 13.69
C PRO A 313 -11.89 -16.26 14.67
N LEU A 314 -11.07 -17.09 15.33
CA LEU A 314 -11.59 -18.12 16.25
C LEU A 314 -11.88 -17.55 17.65
N GLU A 315 -11.00 -16.70 18.19
CA GLU A 315 -11.12 -16.20 19.57
C GLU A 315 -11.46 -14.70 19.68
N LEU A 316 -11.29 -13.91 18.61
CA LEU A 316 -11.52 -12.46 18.64
C LEU A 316 -12.73 -12.08 17.79
N ARG A 317 -12.57 -11.93 16.47
CA ARG A 317 -13.63 -11.45 15.58
C ARG A 317 -13.94 -12.45 14.46
N ALA A 318 -15.05 -13.16 14.58
CA ALA A 318 -15.45 -14.28 13.70
C ALA A 318 -15.60 -13.94 12.20
N ASP A 319 -15.98 -12.71 11.85
CA ASP A 319 -16.10 -12.25 10.47
C ASP A 319 -14.78 -11.70 9.89
N SER A 320 -13.69 -11.70 10.67
CA SER A 320 -12.39 -11.24 10.19
C SER A 320 -11.81 -12.15 9.12
N ARG A 321 -11.26 -11.54 8.06
CA ARG A 321 -10.49 -12.20 7.00
C ARG A 321 -9.02 -11.77 6.97
N LEU A 322 -8.60 -10.92 7.92
CA LEU A 322 -7.27 -10.29 7.91
C LEU A 322 -6.26 -11.06 8.77
N GLY A 323 -6.76 -11.79 9.75
CA GLY A 323 -5.96 -12.50 10.75
C GLY A 323 -5.65 -13.95 10.37
N VAL A 324 -5.08 -14.68 11.34
CA VAL A 324 -4.76 -16.09 11.22
C VAL A 324 -5.56 -16.86 12.28
N ALA A 325 -6.35 -17.84 11.85
CA ALA A 325 -7.14 -18.66 12.75
C ALA A 325 -6.24 -19.37 13.79
N GLY A 326 -6.51 -19.16 15.08
CA GLY A 326 -5.75 -19.75 16.19
C GLY A 326 -4.50 -18.95 16.60
N LEU A 327 -4.28 -17.76 16.05
CA LEU A 327 -3.14 -16.91 16.40
C LEU A 327 -3.14 -16.52 17.87
N ALA A 328 -4.31 -16.20 18.45
CA ALA A 328 -4.41 -15.82 19.86
C ALA A 328 -3.94 -16.95 20.78
N GLU A 329 -4.26 -18.21 20.44
CA GLU A 329 -3.78 -19.39 21.17
C GLU A 329 -2.27 -19.58 21.02
N ALA A 330 -1.71 -19.40 19.82
CA ALA A 330 -0.27 -19.49 19.59
C ALA A 330 0.51 -18.47 20.43
N VAL A 331 0.01 -17.23 20.50
CA VAL A 331 0.56 -16.16 21.36
C VAL A 331 0.48 -16.55 22.82
N ARG A 332 -0.69 -17.02 23.28
CA ARG A 332 -0.92 -17.42 24.68
C ARG A 332 -0.02 -18.57 25.14
N ARG A 333 0.39 -19.45 24.21
CA ARG A 333 1.34 -20.55 24.46
C ARG A 333 2.80 -20.13 24.35
N GLY A 334 3.11 -18.86 24.05
CA GLY A 334 4.48 -18.38 23.84
C GLY A 334 5.15 -18.99 22.61
N ARG A 335 4.37 -19.43 21.62
CA ARG A 335 4.87 -20.08 20.39
C ARG A 335 5.19 -19.09 19.27
N VAL A 336 4.71 -17.85 19.38
CA VAL A 336 5.03 -16.76 18.47
C VAL A 336 5.00 -15.44 19.24
N ARG A 337 5.91 -14.54 18.89
CA ARG A 337 5.96 -13.18 19.42
C ARG A 337 5.18 -12.23 18.49
N LEU A 338 4.22 -11.48 19.02
CA LEU A 338 3.63 -10.35 18.28
C LEU A 338 4.25 -9.03 18.71
N VAL A 339 4.50 -8.18 17.72
CA VAL A 339 5.01 -6.82 17.92
C VAL A 339 4.07 -5.81 17.24
N ASN A 340 3.29 -5.02 17.97
CA ASN A 340 3.05 -5.10 19.42
C ASN A 340 2.09 -6.22 19.78
N GLY A 341 2.11 -6.61 21.06
CA GLY A 341 1.24 -7.66 21.61
C GLY A 341 -0.25 -7.42 21.38
N LEU A 342 -1.03 -8.50 21.43
CA LEU A 342 -2.50 -8.40 21.44
C LEU A 342 -2.95 -7.62 22.68
N GLY A 343 -3.96 -6.78 22.52
CA GLY A 343 -4.51 -5.99 23.63
C GLY A 343 -3.86 -4.63 23.86
N ALA A 344 -2.83 -4.26 23.10
CA ALA A 344 -2.24 -2.91 23.16
C ALA A 344 -3.25 -1.80 22.85
N GLY A 345 -4.33 -2.10 22.11
CA GLY A 345 -5.40 -1.17 21.76
C GLY A 345 -6.08 -0.49 22.95
N VAL A 346 -6.12 -1.14 24.12
CA VAL A 346 -6.71 -0.54 25.33
C VAL A 346 -5.99 0.73 25.78
N LEU A 347 -4.70 0.85 25.46
CA LEU A 347 -3.87 1.98 25.84
C LEU A 347 -4.14 3.24 25.00
N GLU A 348 -4.80 3.10 23.84
CA GLU A 348 -5.25 4.25 23.01
C GLU A 348 -6.56 4.87 23.52
N ASN A 349 -7.13 4.31 24.59
CA ASN A 349 -8.41 4.74 25.14
C ASN A 349 -8.29 6.16 25.75
N PRO A 350 -9.04 7.14 25.23
CA PRO A 350 -8.96 8.51 25.74
C PRO A 350 -9.48 8.65 27.18
N ALA A 351 -10.28 7.69 27.69
CA ALA A 351 -10.70 7.67 29.08
C ALA A 351 -9.55 7.42 30.07
N LEU A 352 -8.39 6.96 29.62
CA LEU A 352 -7.21 6.79 30.47
C LEU A 352 -6.46 8.12 30.73
N LEU A 353 -6.59 9.10 29.83
CA LEU A 353 -5.84 10.35 29.87
C LEU A 353 -5.94 11.13 31.20
N PRO A 354 -7.12 11.26 31.84
CA PRO A 354 -7.24 11.96 33.13
C PRO A 354 -6.44 11.29 34.25
N PHE A 355 -6.25 9.97 34.16
CA PHE A 355 -5.60 9.17 35.22
C PHE A 355 -4.09 9.02 35.01
N MET A 356 -3.55 9.41 33.84
CA MET A 356 -2.14 9.21 33.50
C MET A 356 -1.13 9.77 34.52
N PRO A 357 -1.34 10.96 35.13
CA PRO A 357 -0.44 11.44 36.18
C PRO A 357 -0.37 10.49 37.39
N ALA A 358 -1.52 10.05 37.91
CA ALA A 358 -1.57 9.12 39.04
C ALA A 358 -1.03 7.73 38.70
N VAL A 359 -1.28 7.26 37.47
CA VAL A 359 -0.71 6.01 36.96
C VAL A 359 0.82 6.09 36.87
N CYS A 360 1.37 7.24 36.44
CA CYS A 360 2.81 7.49 36.37
C CYS A 360 3.47 7.41 37.75
N GLU A 361 2.89 8.08 38.74
CA GLU A 361 3.38 8.02 40.12
C GLU A 361 3.30 6.59 40.68
N ARG A 362 2.20 5.87 40.41
CA ARG A 362 1.98 4.53 40.96
C ARG A 362 2.88 3.46 40.35
N LEU A 363 3.11 3.51 39.03
CA LEU A 363 3.87 2.49 38.30
C LEU A 363 5.36 2.81 38.20
N LEU A 364 5.72 4.08 37.96
CA LEU A 364 7.11 4.51 37.74
C LEU A 364 7.71 5.24 38.94
N GLY A 365 6.90 5.72 39.88
CA GLY A 365 7.38 6.56 40.99
C GLY A 365 7.82 7.96 40.55
N GLU A 366 7.39 8.40 39.36
CA GLU A 366 7.78 9.68 38.75
C GLU A 366 6.57 10.57 38.45
N GLN A 367 6.80 11.88 38.40
CA GLN A 367 5.84 12.83 37.86
C GLN A 367 5.76 12.72 36.34
N LEU A 368 4.56 12.84 35.79
CA LEU A 368 4.34 12.80 34.34
C LEU A 368 4.95 14.05 33.69
N ARG A 369 5.93 13.85 32.81
CA ARG A 369 6.69 14.95 32.17
C ARG A 369 5.97 15.54 30.97
N LEU A 370 5.20 14.72 30.24
CA LEU A 370 4.51 15.12 29.03
C LEU A 370 2.99 15.04 29.25
N PRO A 371 2.36 16.17 29.62
CA PRO A 371 0.94 16.19 29.96
C PRO A 371 0.07 15.91 28.73
N SER A 372 -1.07 15.28 28.95
CA SER A 372 -2.09 15.07 27.93
C SER A 372 -2.97 16.32 27.77
N VAL A 373 -3.73 16.39 26.69
CA VAL A 373 -4.83 17.35 26.53
C VAL A 373 -5.83 17.21 27.70
N PRO A 374 -6.35 18.32 28.26
CA PRO A 374 -7.39 18.26 29.28
C PRO A 374 -8.56 17.40 28.82
N THR A 375 -8.89 16.41 29.64
CA THR A 375 -9.85 15.36 29.33
C THR A 375 -10.65 15.06 30.60
N TRP A 376 -11.95 14.83 30.44
CA TRP A 376 -12.90 14.48 31.50
C TRP A 376 -13.64 13.22 31.09
N TRP A 377 -13.68 12.22 31.97
CA TRP A 377 -14.34 10.95 31.68
C TRP A 377 -15.76 10.95 32.23
N CYS A 378 -16.75 10.88 31.34
CA CYS A 378 -18.17 10.98 31.73
C CYS A 378 -18.66 9.82 32.60
N GLY A 379 -17.86 8.75 32.78
CA GLY A 379 -18.12 7.71 33.76
C GLY A 379 -18.09 8.22 35.20
N ASP A 380 -17.24 9.21 35.48
CA ASP A 380 -17.25 9.94 36.75
C ASP A 380 -18.41 10.96 36.79
N ALA A 381 -19.01 11.14 37.97
CA ALA A 381 -20.21 11.96 38.11
C ALA A 381 -19.94 13.47 37.98
N ASP A 382 -18.81 13.93 38.50
CA ASP A 382 -18.43 15.35 38.51
C ASP A 382 -17.94 15.75 37.11
N ASP A 383 -17.09 14.92 36.51
CA ASP A 383 -16.63 15.09 35.12
C ASP A 383 -17.81 15.12 34.14
N ARG A 384 -18.78 14.22 34.31
CA ARG A 384 -19.99 14.20 33.48
C ARG A 384 -20.79 15.49 33.64
N ALA A 385 -21.00 15.95 34.86
CA ALA A 385 -21.74 17.19 35.12
C ALA A 385 -21.04 18.39 34.45
N PHE A 386 -19.71 18.43 34.53
CA PHE A 386 -18.89 19.45 33.87
C PHE A 386 -19.03 19.42 32.34
N VAL A 387 -18.91 18.25 31.72
CA VAL A 387 -19.08 18.07 30.26
C VAL A 387 -20.48 18.48 29.82
N LEU A 388 -21.52 18.02 30.51
CA LEU A 388 -22.91 18.36 30.19
C LEU A 388 -23.18 19.87 30.31
N ALA A 389 -22.62 20.54 31.32
CA ALA A 389 -22.75 21.97 31.48
C ALA A 389 -22.10 22.75 30.33
N ARG A 390 -20.93 22.31 29.85
CA ARG A 390 -20.25 22.91 28.70
C ARG A 390 -20.99 22.68 27.38
N ILE A 391 -21.59 21.50 27.18
CA ILE A 391 -22.47 21.24 26.04
C ILE A 391 -23.67 22.19 26.07
N ALA A 392 -24.33 22.33 27.22
CA ALA A 392 -25.47 23.22 27.39
C ALA A 392 -25.11 24.71 27.17
N ALA A 393 -23.86 25.08 27.47
CA ALA A 393 -23.33 26.43 27.21
C ALA A 393 -22.95 26.68 25.75
N GLY A 394 -22.98 25.66 24.87
CA GLY A 394 -22.55 25.80 23.47
C GLY A 394 -21.06 26.08 23.32
N ASP A 395 -20.22 25.45 24.15
CA ASP A 395 -18.78 25.68 24.15
C ASP A 395 -18.08 25.03 22.93
N ASP A 396 -17.69 25.87 21.96
CA ASP A 396 -16.97 25.46 20.75
C ASP A 396 -15.56 24.90 21.02
N ALA A 397 -15.00 25.10 22.21
CA ALA A 397 -13.72 24.55 22.63
C ALA A 397 -13.85 23.15 23.26
N LEU A 398 -15.06 22.60 23.41
CA LEU A 398 -15.27 21.24 23.89
C LEU A 398 -15.47 20.26 22.72
N ILE A 399 -14.76 19.12 22.76
CA ILE A 399 -15.01 17.98 21.88
C ILE A 399 -15.48 16.80 22.72
N VAL A 400 -16.63 16.24 22.37
CA VAL A 400 -17.09 14.96 22.92
C VAL A 400 -16.64 13.83 22.00
N ARG A 401 -16.08 12.77 22.58
CA ARG A 401 -15.64 11.58 21.85
C ARG A 401 -16.13 10.30 22.53
N PRO A 402 -16.63 9.32 21.76
CA PRO A 402 -16.71 7.95 22.24
C PRO A 402 -15.32 7.38 22.49
N ILE A 403 -15.20 6.45 23.43
CA ILE A 403 -13.91 5.83 23.76
C ILE A 403 -13.44 4.80 22.71
N ASP A 404 -14.38 4.14 22.02
CA ASP A 404 -14.11 2.98 21.15
C ASP A 404 -14.78 3.07 19.77
N GLN A 405 -15.27 4.26 19.38
CA GLN A 405 -15.86 4.52 18.07
C GLN A 405 -15.19 5.74 17.42
N PRO A 406 -15.18 5.82 16.07
CA PRO A 406 -14.70 7.02 15.38
C PRO A 406 -15.45 8.26 15.86
N ARG A 407 -14.75 9.41 15.96
CA ARG A 407 -15.35 10.70 16.34
C ARG A 407 -16.56 11.06 15.47
N ALA A 408 -16.52 10.68 14.19
CA ALA A 408 -17.61 10.91 13.24
C ALA A 408 -18.97 10.33 13.68
N SER A 409 -18.98 9.29 14.51
CA SER A 409 -20.22 8.67 15.02
C SER A 409 -21.09 9.60 15.89
N VAL A 410 -20.50 10.67 16.42
CA VAL A 410 -21.17 11.69 17.23
C VAL A 410 -21.00 13.11 16.69
N ALA A 411 -20.25 13.27 15.59
CA ALA A 411 -20.09 14.56 14.95
C ALA A 411 -21.41 15.00 14.30
N GLY A 412 -21.79 16.26 14.48
CA GLY A 412 -23.00 16.83 13.88
C GLY A 412 -24.32 16.44 14.56
N LEU A 413 -24.30 15.66 15.64
CA LEU A 413 -25.51 15.41 16.43
C LEU A 413 -25.99 16.71 17.10
N ALA A 414 -27.31 16.88 17.18
CA ALA A 414 -27.90 17.94 17.97
C ALA A 414 -27.48 17.79 19.45
N PRO A 415 -27.26 18.90 20.19
CA PRO A 415 -26.83 18.84 21.59
C PRO A 415 -27.70 17.93 22.47
N ASP A 416 -29.03 17.98 22.31
CA ASP A 416 -29.96 17.13 23.07
C ASP A 416 -29.79 15.63 22.78
N GLU A 417 -29.52 15.26 21.52
CA GLU A 417 -29.26 13.88 21.15
C GLU A 417 -27.92 13.40 21.71
N LEU A 418 -26.89 14.24 21.62
CA LEU A 418 -25.58 13.95 22.19
C LEU A 418 -25.66 13.73 23.71
N VAL A 419 -26.39 14.61 24.41
CA VAL A 419 -26.65 14.47 25.86
C VAL A 419 -27.39 13.18 26.16
N ALA A 420 -28.43 12.84 25.40
CA ALA A 420 -29.18 11.59 25.60
C ALA A 420 -28.27 10.35 25.44
N ARG A 421 -27.38 10.34 24.45
CA ARG A 421 -26.39 9.25 24.25
C ARG A 421 -25.39 9.17 25.42
N ILE A 422 -24.88 10.31 25.89
CA ILE A 422 -23.97 10.35 27.04
C ILE A 422 -24.67 9.80 28.29
N LEU A 423 -25.90 10.23 28.57
CA LEU A 423 -26.65 9.77 29.75
C LEU A 423 -27.00 8.27 29.69
N ALA A 424 -27.21 7.72 28.49
CA ALA A 424 -27.49 6.30 28.31
C ALA A 424 -26.29 5.39 28.61
N ALA A 425 -25.07 5.82 28.28
CA ALA A 425 -23.85 5.04 28.50
C ALA A 425 -22.64 5.93 28.87
N PRO A 426 -22.65 6.58 30.05
CA PRO A 426 -21.69 7.65 30.38
C PRO A 426 -20.23 7.21 30.36
N HIS A 427 -19.96 5.97 30.80
CA HIS A 427 -18.62 5.38 30.80
C HIS A 427 -17.98 5.24 29.41
N ARG A 428 -18.76 5.37 28.32
CA ARG A 428 -18.28 5.27 26.93
C ARG A 428 -17.90 6.61 26.31
N PHE A 429 -17.96 7.71 27.06
CA PHE A 429 -17.70 9.06 26.53
C PHE A 429 -16.66 9.81 27.35
N VAL A 430 -15.94 10.67 26.65
CA VAL A 430 -15.07 11.69 27.23
C VAL A 430 -15.39 13.06 26.65
N GLY A 431 -15.24 14.10 27.46
CA GLY A 431 -15.07 15.47 26.97
C GLY A 431 -13.58 15.80 26.92
N GLN A 432 -13.13 16.50 25.88
CA GLN A 432 -11.74 16.95 25.71
C GLN A 432 -11.70 18.39 25.24
N ASP A 433 -10.69 19.14 25.66
CA ASP A 433 -10.44 20.48 25.11
C ASP A 433 -9.94 20.40 23.67
N LEU A 434 -10.48 21.26 22.80
CA LEU A 434 -9.92 21.56 21.50
C LEU A 434 -8.78 22.56 21.68
N LEU A 435 -7.55 22.06 21.70
CA LEU A 435 -6.37 22.91 21.85
C LEU A 435 -6.18 23.84 20.63
N PRO A 436 -5.89 25.14 20.84
CA PRO A 436 -5.44 26.03 19.78
C PRO A 436 -4.00 25.66 19.40
N LEU A 437 -3.86 24.61 18.58
CA LEU A 437 -2.58 24.10 18.12
C LEU A 437 -1.71 25.18 17.46
N SER A 438 -0.39 25.03 17.61
CA SER A 438 0.60 25.82 16.90
C SER A 438 0.42 25.71 15.38
N GLN A 439 0.87 26.75 14.70
CA GLN A 439 0.75 26.89 13.26
C GLN A 439 2.10 26.95 12.56
N ALA A 440 2.15 26.46 11.34
CA ALA A 440 3.31 26.53 10.46
C ALA A 440 2.90 26.96 9.04
N PRO A 441 3.83 27.53 8.24
CA PRO A 441 3.56 27.88 6.86
C PRO A 441 3.28 26.62 6.03
N VAL A 442 2.17 26.59 5.31
CA VAL A 442 1.84 25.55 4.33
C VAL A 442 1.75 26.20 2.96
N TRP A 443 2.50 25.65 2.01
CA TRP A 443 2.52 26.10 0.64
C TRP A 443 1.16 25.81 -0.02
N GLY A 444 0.41 26.87 -0.32
CA GLY A 444 -0.91 26.79 -0.90
C GLY A 444 -0.91 26.99 -2.42
N ARG A 445 -1.95 26.46 -3.08
CA ARG A 445 -2.17 26.57 -4.54
C ARG A 445 -2.25 28.01 -5.07
N GLY A 446 -2.45 28.99 -4.19
CA GLY A 446 -2.47 30.42 -4.53
C GLY A 446 -1.07 31.05 -4.71
N GLY A 447 0.01 30.28 -4.64
CA GLY A 447 1.38 30.79 -4.75
C GLY A 447 1.84 31.55 -3.50
N ARG A 448 1.24 31.26 -2.35
CA ARG A 448 1.56 31.84 -1.03
C ARG A 448 1.56 30.76 0.04
N ALA A 449 2.29 31.01 1.13
CA ALA A 449 2.22 30.19 2.31
C ALA A 449 1.13 30.70 3.27
N ASP A 450 0.23 29.82 3.68
CA ASP A 450 -0.84 30.12 4.66
C ASP A 450 -0.50 29.48 6.01
N ALA A 451 -0.82 30.15 7.12
CA ALA A 451 -0.59 29.62 8.47
C ALA A 451 -1.63 28.55 8.80
N ARG A 452 -1.18 27.31 9.06
CA ARG A 452 -2.07 26.18 9.33
C ARG A 452 -1.69 25.43 10.60
N PRO A 453 -2.67 24.95 11.39
CA PRO A 453 -2.42 24.11 12.56
C PRO A 453 -1.66 22.82 12.22
N VAL A 454 -0.68 22.46 13.05
CA VAL A 454 0.16 21.26 12.87
C VAL A 454 -0.01 20.28 14.03
N VAL A 455 -0.08 18.99 13.69
CA VAL A 455 0.07 17.88 14.64
C VAL A 455 1.38 17.15 14.34
N PHE A 456 2.14 16.83 15.37
CA PHE A 456 3.42 16.11 15.26
C PHE A 456 3.29 14.70 15.83
N ARG A 457 3.47 13.67 15.02
CA ARG A 457 3.58 12.28 15.48
C ARG A 457 5.04 11.91 15.70
N ALA A 458 5.38 11.64 16.96
CA ALA A 458 6.67 11.05 17.35
C ALA A 458 6.56 9.52 17.41
N PHE A 459 7.65 8.82 17.10
CA PHE A 459 7.74 7.36 17.19
C PHE A 459 8.80 6.96 18.20
N THR A 460 8.50 6.03 19.11
CA THR A 460 9.41 5.60 20.17
C THR A 460 9.58 4.08 20.15
N LEU A 461 10.83 3.64 20.16
CA LEU A 461 11.23 2.24 20.06
C LEU A 461 11.88 1.78 21.36
N ARG A 462 11.51 0.59 21.84
CA ARG A 462 12.29 -0.14 22.85
C ARG A 462 13.55 -0.69 22.19
N TYR A 463 14.72 -0.19 22.60
CA TYR A 463 16.00 -0.72 22.16
C TYR A 463 16.90 -0.99 23.37
N ARG A 464 17.35 -2.25 23.50
CA ARG A 464 18.12 -2.75 24.66
C ARG A 464 17.38 -2.54 25.97
N SER A 465 17.82 -1.61 26.82
CA SER A 465 17.27 -1.34 28.15
C SER A 465 16.51 -0.01 28.27
N ALA A 466 16.42 0.82 27.22
CA ALA A 466 15.61 2.03 27.22
C ALA A 466 14.61 2.12 26.04
N TYR A 467 13.62 3.00 26.18
CA TYR A 467 12.85 3.54 25.06
C TYR A 467 13.59 4.73 24.44
N ARG A 468 13.62 4.78 23.11
CA ARG A 468 14.33 5.79 22.32
C ARG A 468 13.39 6.35 21.25
N PRO A 469 13.07 7.65 21.28
CA PRO A 469 12.31 8.27 20.20
C PRO A 469 13.15 8.41 18.94
N LEU A 470 12.50 8.30 17.79
CA LEU A 470 13.04 8.72 16.52
C LEU A 470 13.29 10.23 16.58
N ILE A 471 14.53 10.66 16.37
CA ILE A 471 14.87 12.06 16.18
C ILE A 471 14.35 12.49 14.80
N GLY A 472 13.12 13.02 14.81
CA GLY A 472 12.28 13.28 13.64
C GLY A 472 10.84 12.80 13.90
N GLY A 473 10.10 12.50 12.83
CA GLY A 473 8.75 11.95 12.89
C GLY A 473 7.89 12.43 11.74
N LEU A 474 6.58 12.48 11.94
CA LEU A 474 5.63 12.86 10.89
C LEU A 474 4.80 14.06 11.35
N ALA A 475 4.97 15.20 10.70
CA ALA A 475 4.11 16.35 10.91
C ALA A 475 2.96 16.33 9.90
N THR A 476 1.75 16.59 10.37
CA THR A 476 0.52 16.52 9.58
C THR A 476 -0.28 17.81 9.74
N VAL A 477 -0.75 18.32 8.61
CA VAL A 477 -1.71 19.41 8.50
C VAL A 477 -2.97 18.83 7.86
N ARG A 478 -4.13 19.04 8.49
CA ARG A 478 -5.41 18.63 7.94
C ARG A 478 -6.30 19.85 7.75
N GLU A 479 -6.64 20.11 6.49
CA GLU A 479 -7.63 21.12 6.13
C GLU A 479 -9.05 20.55 6.20
N ASP A 480 -9.21 19.29 5.80
CA ASP A 480 -10.47 18.56 5.75
C ASP A 480 -10.32 17.20 6.47
N PRO A 481 -11.22 16.84 7.40
CA PRO A 481 -11.28 15.52 8.00
C PRO A 481 -11.45 14.35 7.03
N ASP A 482 -11.85 14.58 5.79
CA ASP A 482 -12.11 13.53 4.80
C ASP A 482 -11.09 13.52 3.64
N ALA A 483 -10.15 14.47 3.62
CA ALA A 483 -9.06 14.49 2.64
C ALA A 483 -7.80 13.75 3.12
N ALA A 484 -6.99 13.27 2.17
CA ALA A 484 -5.64 12.80 2.47
C ALA A 484 -4.83 13.90 3.19
N PRO A 485 -4.11 13.57 4.27
CA PRO A 485 -3.37 14.55 5.04
C PRO A 485 -2.23 15.16 4.22
N THR A 486 -2.04 16.48 4.34
CA THR A 486 -0.81 17.13 3.89
C THR A 486 0.25 16.96 4.97
N THR A 487 1.39 16.39 4.63
CA THR A 487 2.45 16.12 5.60
C THR A 487 3.66 17.01 5.39
N LYS A 488 4.46 17.14 6.44
CA LYS A 488 5.73 17.87 6.46
C LYS A 488 6.82 16.94 6.94
N ASP A 489 8.01 17.06 6.38
CA ASP A 489 9.20 16.48 7.00
C ASP A 489 9.48 17.18 8.34
N VAL A 490 9.98 16.43 9.32
CA VAL A 490 10.31 16.94 10.67
C VAL A 490 11.81 16.95 10.83
N TRP A 491 12.36 18.14 10.97
CA TRP A 491 13.79 18.39 11.09
C TRP A 491 14.12 18.68 12.55
N VAL A 492 14.98 17.85 13.13
CA VAL A 492 15.56 18.12 14.44
C VAL A 492 17.03 18.44 14.23
N LEU A 493 17.41 19.64 14.63
CA LEU A 493 18.77 20.14 14.49
C LEU A 493 19.68 19.49 15.52
N LYS A 494 20.92 19.17 15.13
CA LYS A 494 21.95 18.75 16.08
C LYS A 494 22.34 19.88 17.03
N SER A 495 22.84 19.51 18.20
CA SER A 495 23.43 20.51 19.12
C SER A 495 24.86 20.85 18.70
N ALA A 496 25.59 19.87 18.17
CA ALA A 496 26.87 20.00 17.49
C ALA A 496 26.95 19.05 16.28
N GLU A 497 27.66 19.44 15.22
CA GLU A 497 27.83 18.63 13.99
C GLU A 497 28.38 17.22 14.28
N THR A 498 29.23 17.10 15.30
CA THR A 498 29.85 15.84 15.75
C THR A 498 28.92 14.92 16.53
N ASP A 499 27.70 15.34 16.86
CA ASP A 499 26.76 14.52 17.61
C ASP A 499 26.36 13.26 16.81
N ALA A 500 26.34 12.13 17.51
CA ALA A 500 25.93 10.85 16.93
C ALA A 500 24.47 10.91 16.45
N ASP A 501 24.22 10.37 15.26
CA ASP A 501 22.87 10.29 14.71
C ASP A 501 21.96 9.43 15.60
N GLN A 502 20.76 9.93 15.90
CA GLN A 502 19.76 9.27 16.76
C GLN A 502 20.25 8.96 18.20
N GLY A 503 21.39 9.51 18.63
CA GLY A 503 22.03 9.12 19.90
C GLY A 503 22.39 7.63 19.97
N LEU A 504 22.53 6.98 18.81
CA LEU A 504 22.86 5.57 18.65
C LEU A 504 24.28 5.44 18.10
N ALA A 505 25.10 4.61 18.75
CA ALA A 505 26.39 4.21 18.18
C ALA A 505 26.16 3.34 16.93
N GLU A 506 27.17 3.23 16.06
CA GLU A 506 27.10 2.33 14.90
C GLU A 506 26.68 0.92 15.34
N ILE A 507 25.52 0.50 14.85
CA ILE A 507 24.98 -0.82 15.11
C ILE A 507 25.70 -1.77 14.15
N ALA A 508 26.61 -2.58 14.70
CA ALA A 508 27.33 -3.57 13.91
C ALA A 508 26.33 -4.43 13.10
N PRO A 509 26.61 -4.73 11.83
CA PRO A 509 25.76 -5.60 11.04
C PRO A 509 25.56 -6.93 11.77
N LEU A 510 24.31 -7.27 12.08
CA LEU A 510 23.99 -8.59 12.61
C LEU A 510 24.35 -9.63 11.55
N THR A 511 25.13 -10.63 11.94
CA THR A 511 25.42 -11.78 11.06
C THR A 511 24.17 -12.64 11.02
N VAL A 512 23.31 -12.42 10.01
CA VAL A 512 22.15 -13.26 9.75
C VAL A 512 22.52 -14.21 8.61
N GLY A 513 22.19 -15.49 8.75
CA GLY A 513 22.39 -16.48 7.69
C GLY A 513 21.72 -16.09 6.38
N ARG A 514 22.24 -16.63 5.28
CA ARG A 514 21.61 -16.47 3.97
C ARG A 514 20.37 -17.34 3.91
N THR A 515 19.20 -16.75 4.04
CA THR A 515 17.93 -17.45 3.94
C THR A 515 17.13 -16.88 2.77
N VAL A 516 16.82 -17.72 1.79
CA VAL A 516 15.83 -17.41 0.76
C VAL A 516 14.46 -17.64 1.39
N PRO A 517 13.63 -16.61 1.59
CA PRO A 517 12.31 -16.79 2.19
C PRO A 517 11.44 -17.67 1.27
N THR A 518 10.65 -18.57 1.85
CA THR A 518 9.61 -19.25 1.07
C THR A 518 8.56 -18.22 0.66
N LEU A 519 8.12 -18.25 -0.61
CA LEU A 519 7.01 -17.41 -1.04
C LEU A 519 5.69 -18.13 -0.78
N ALA A 520 4.72 -17.39 -0.22
CA ALA A 520 3.39 -17.90 0.03
C ALA A 520 2.61 -18.13 -1.29
N PRO A 521 1.62 -19.04 -1.32
CA PRO A 521 0.79 -19.29 -2.50
C PRO A 521 0.18 -18.03 -3.13
N ARG A 522 -0.35 -17.11 -2.32
CA ARG A 522 -0.89 -15.82 -2.78
C ARG A 522 0.17 -14.97 -3.48
N THR A 523 1.37 -14.87 -2.92
CA THR A 523 2.49 -14.12 -3.52
C THR A 523 2.86 -14.69 -4.89
N LEU A 524 2.88 -16.02 -5.02
CA LEU A 524 3.12 -16.70 -6.30
C LEU A 524 1.98 -16.45 -7.30
N GLU A 525 0.73 -16.45 -6.82
CA GLU A 525 -0.47 -16.14 -7.62
C GLU A 525 -0.43 -14.70 -8.15
N ASP A 526 -0.18 -13.72 -7.28
CA ASP A 526 -0.05 -12.30 -7.65
C ASP A 526 1.06 -12.12 -8.71
N MET A 527 2.18 -12.80 -8.55
CA MET A 527 3.30 -12.75 -9.51
C MET A 527 2.95 -13.40 -10.86
N PHE A 528 2.26 -14.55 -10.85
CA PHE A 528 1.79 -15.20 -12.06
C PHE A 528 0.81 -14.32 -12.83
N TRP A 529 -0.19 -13.77 -12.14
CA TRP A 529 -1.17 -12.87 -12.73
C TRP A 529 -0.54 -11.56 -13.21
N ALA A 530 0.44 -11.00 -12.50
CA ALA A 530 1.18 -9.83 -12.98
C ALA A 530 1.85 -10.10 -14.34
N GLY A 531 2.47 -11.27 -14.51
CA GLY A 531 3.02 -11.69 -15.81
C GLY A 531 1.98 -11.71 -16.93
N ARG A 532 0.81 -12.30 -16.65
CA ARG A 532 -0.32 -12.34 -17.60
C ARG A 532 -0.85 -10.95 -17.92
N TYR A 533 -1.08 -10.11 -16.91
CA TYR A 533 -1.63 -8.77 -17.13
C TYR A 533 -0.66 -7.84 -17.87
N ALA A 534 0.65 -7.98 -17.64
CA ALA A 534 1.66 -7.24 -18.40
C ALA A 534 1.65 -7.62 -19.88
N GLU A 535 1.63 -8.92 -20.20
CA GLU A 535 1.58 -9.39 -21.59
C GLU A 535 0.28 -8.98 -22.28
N ARG A 536 -0.87 -9.16 -21.60
CA ARG A 536 -2.19 -8.74 -22.11
C ARG A 536 -2.24 -7.24 -22.38
N ALA A 537 -1.68 -6.41 -21.49
CA ALA A 537 -1.61 -4.98 -21.70
C ALA A 537 -0.74 -4.63 -22.93
N GLU A 538 0.42 -5.28 -23.09
CA GLU A 538 1.28 -5.08 -24.26
C GLU A 538 0.53 -5.40 -25.56
N ASP A 539 -0.03 -6.60 -25.67
CA ASP A 539 -0.67 -7.07 -26.90
C ASP A 539 -1.88 -6.22 -27.29
N LEU A 540 -2.71 -5.83 -26.31
CA LEU A 540 -3.85 -4.93 -26.55
C LEU A 540 -3.42 -3.54 -26.99
N LEU A 541 -2.38 -2.98 -26.37
CA LEU A 541 -1.85 -1.66 -26.76
C LEU A 541 -1.29 -1.69 -28.19
N ARG A 542 -0.57 -2.76 -28.56
CA ARG A 542 -0.04 -2.94 -29.93
C ARG A 542 -1.16 -3.09 -30.95
N LEU A 543 -2.15 -3.93 -30.66
CA LEU A 543 -3.30 -4.15 -31.52
C LEU A 543 -4.09 -2.84 -31.72
N LEU A 544 -4.33 -2.10 -30.64
CA LEU A 544 -5.00 -0.79 -30.67
C LEU A 544 -4.23 0.21 -31.52
N LEU A 545 -2.94 0.42 -31.25
CA LEU A 545 -2.12 1.40 -31.97
C LEU A 545 -2.01 1.07 -33.46
N THR A 546 -1.85 -0.21 -33.79
CA THR A 546 -1.79 -0.64 -35.20
C THR A 546 -3.14 -0.43 -35.89
N THR A 547 -4.25 -0.73 -35.22
CA THR A 547 -5.61 -0.53 -35.76
C THR A 547 -5.92 0.95 -35.95
N GLN A 548 -5.54 1.80 -34.99
CA GLN A 548 -5.73 3.25 -35.07
C GLN A 548 -4.89 3.84 -36.22
N ALA A 549 -3.63 3.44 -36.38
CA ALA A 549 -2.79 3.91 -37.48
C ALA A 549 -3.36 3.59 -38.86
N GLN A 550 -4.06 2.45 -39.01
CA GLN A 550 -4.79 2.12 -40.24
C GLN A 550 -5.99 3.04 -40.47
N LEU A 551 -6.76 3.33 -39.41
CA LEU A 551 -7.90 4.23 -39.48
C LEU A 551 -7.48 5.65 -39.89
N ASP A 552 -6.38 6.17 -39.32
CA ASP A 552 -5.86 7.51 -39.62
C ASP A 552 -5.40 7.64 -41.08
N GLN A 553 -4.80 6.58 -41.65
CA GLN A 553 -4.35 6.55 -43.05
C GLN A 553 -5.51 6.62 -44.06
N LEU A 554 -6.72 6.20 -43.66
CA LEU A 554 -7.91 6.19 -44.52
C LEU A 554 -8.62 7.55 -44.63
N GLY A 555 -8.16 8.57 -43.89
CA GLY A 555 -8.58 9.96 -44.10
C GLY A 555 -10.09 10.24 -44.02
N GLY A 556 -10.86 9.44 -43.30
CA GLY A 556 -12.31 9.63 -43.12
C GLY A 556 -13.17 9.45 -44.39
N HIS A 557 -12.66 8.82 -45.46
CA HIS A 557 -13.46 8.44 -46.63
C HIS A 557 -13.60 6.90 -46.75
N PRO A 558 -14.77 6.31 -46.42
CA PRO A 558 -14.95 4.85 -46.32
C PRO A 558 -14.88 4.06 -47.64
N SER A 559 -14.60 4.68 -48.79
CA SER A 559 -15.02 4.14 -50.09
C SER A 559 -13.96 3.39 -50.92
N SER A 560 -12.80 3.01 -50.37
CA SER A 560 -11.91 2.09 -51.09
C SER A 560 -11.10 1.17 -50.19
N THR A 561 -11.43 -0.12 -50.18
CA THR A 561 -10.59 -1.27 -49.74
C THR A 561 -10.05 -1.28 -48.29
N GLY A 562 -10.11 -0.19 -47.53
CA GLY A 562 -9.67 -0.08 -46.13
C GLY A 562 -10.74 -0.39 -45.07
N ASP A 563 -12.01 -0.54 -45.47
CA ASP A 563 -13.11 -0.83 -44.55
C ASP A 563 -13.02 -2.26 -43.99
N GLU A 564 -12.66 -3.25 -44.81
CA GLU A 564 -12.66 -4.64 -44.38
C GLU A 564 -11.47 -5.00 -43.45
N ASN A 565 -10.24 -4.51 -43.73
CA ASN A 565 -9.10 -4.70 -42.81
C ASN A 565 -9.41 -4.09 -41.44
N THR A 566 -9.82 -2.82 -41.41
CA THR A 566 -10.20 -2.12 -40.18
C THR A 566 -11.31 -2.86 -39.44
N ARG A 567 -12.32 -3.38 -40.14
CA ARG A 567 -13.41 -4.17 -39.55
C ARG A 567 -12.90 -5.46 -38.91
N VAL A 568 -11.96 -6.17 -39.55
CA VAL A 568 -11.33 -7.39 -38.99
C VAL A 568 -10.55 -7.06 -37.72
N MET A 569 -9.73 -6.00 -37.76
CA MET A 569 -8.91 -5.59 -36.61
C MET A 569 -9.74 -5.07 -35.44
N MET A 570 -10.79 -4.28 -35.71
CA MET A 570 -11.80 -3.91 -34.71
C MET A 570 -12.55 -5.14 -34.19
N GLY A 571 -12.84 -6.13 -35.04
CA GLY A 571 -13.40 -7.42 -34.63
C GLY A 571 -12.49 -8.18 -33.68
N ALA A 572 -11.17 -8.17 -33.91
CA ALA A 572 -10.18 -8.76 -33.01
C ALA A 572 -10.17 -8.07 -31.64
N LEU A 573 -10.15 -6.73 -31.60
CA LEU A 573 -10.28 -5.97 -30.35
C LEU A 573 -11.58 -6.29 -29.61
N ARG A 574 -12.70 -6.38 -30.35
CA ARG A 574 -14.01 -6.70 -29.77
C ARG A 574 -14.10 -8.12 -29.21
N ARG A 575 -13.39 -9.07 -29.82
CA ARG A 575 -13.30 -10.45 -29.32
C ARG A 575 -12.54 -10.52 -27.99
N LEU A 576 -11.51 -9.70 -27.82
CA LEU A 576 -10.68 -9.67 -26.62
C LEU A 576 -11.31 -8.84 -25.49
N ALA A 577 -11.97 -7.72 -25.82
CA ALA A 577 -12.36 -6.68 -24.85
C ALA A 577 -13.86 -6.31 -24.88
N GLY A 578 -14.69 -7.02 -25.64
CA GLY A 578 -16.08 -6.64 -25.93
C GLY A 578 -16.21 -5.39 -26.80
N ALA A 579 -17.42 -4.87 -27.02
CA ALA A 579 -17.65 -3.60 -27.71
C ALA A 579 -18.50 -2.68 -26.83
N ARG A 580 -18.15 -1.39 -26.70
CA ARG A 580 -18.97 -0.41 -25.96
C ARG A 580 -19.42 0.76 -26.83
N TRP A 581 -18.57 1.19 -27.76
CA TRP A 581 -18.84 2.34 -28.62
C TRP A 581 -18.80 1.98 -30.10
N VAL A 582 -19.60 2.70 -30.88
CA VAL A 582 -19.63 2.58 -32.35
C VAL A 582 -18.53 3.44 -32.96
N ASP A 583 -18.31 4.65 -32.40
CA ASP A 583 -17.22 5.52 -32.81
C ASP A 583 -15.86 4.90 -32.45
N PRO A 584 -14.93 4.75 -33.41
CA PRO A 584 -13.65 4.12 -33.15
C PRO A 584 -12.77 4.86 -32.14
N ASP A 585 -12.75 6.20 -32.10
CA ASP A 585 -11.91 6.93 -31.16
C ASP A 585 -12.47 6.80 -29.73
N ASP A 586 -13.78 6.93 -29.54
CA ASP A 586 -14.42 6.66 -28.25
C ASP A 586 -14.18 5.22 -27.78
N GLU A 587 -14.22 4.26 -28.71
CA GLU A 587 -13.92 2.85 -28.43
C GLU A 587 -12.47 2.67 -27.97
N PHE A 588 -11.48 3.22 -28.69
CA PHE A 588 -10.07 3.17 -28.29
C PHE A 588 -9.81 3.88 -26.96
N ARG A 589 -10.41 5.05 -26.76
CA ARG A 589 -10.30 5.79 -25.49
C ARG A 589 -10.86 4.98 -24.33
N SER A 590 -11.99 4.29 -24.51
CA SER A 590 -12.54 3.44 -23.46
C SER A 590 -11.62 2.25 -23.12
N LEU A 591 -10.92 1.66 -24.10
CA LEU A 591 -9.92 0.61 -23.84
C LEU A 591 -8.71 1.11 -23.04
N LEU A 592 -8.37 2.40 -23.14
CA LEU A 592 -7.23 3.04 -22.46
C LEU A 592 -7.61 3.74 -21.14
N LEU A 593 -8.89 4.00 -20.89
CA LEU A 593 -9.35 4.78 -19.72
C LEU A 593 -10.22 4.00 -18.74
N ASP A 594 -10.95 2.99 -19.19
CA ASP A 594 -11.95 2.27 -18.38
C ASP A 594 -11.34 1.01 -17.74
N SER A 595 -11.05 1.09 -16.44
CA SER A 595 -10.51 -0.03 -15.66
C SER A 595 -11.53 -1.13 -15.36
N ASP A 596 -12.84 -0.86 -15.50
CA ASP A 596 -13.91 -1.83 -15.26
C ASP A 596 -14.24 -2.64 -16.53
N ARG A 597 -13.70 -2.23 -17.68
CA ARG A 597 -13.80 -2.95 -18.94
C ARG A 597 -12.85 -4.15 -18.98
N SER A 598 -13.32 -5.30 -18.50
CA SER A 598 -12.62 -6.59 -18.63
C SER A 598 -12.10 -6.81 -20.06
N GLY A 599 -10.85 -7.24 -20.16
CA GLY A 599 -10.16 -7.43 -21.45
C GLY A 599 -9.63 -6.14 -22.10
N GLY A 600 -9.85 -4.96 -21.50
CA GLY A 600 -9.24 -3.70 -21.94
C GLY A 600 -7.79 -3.52 -21.45
N ALA A 601 -7.05 -2.60 -22.08
CA ALA A 601 -5.69 -2.27 -21.66
C ALA A 601 -5.68 -1.58 -20.29
N ALA A 602 -6.60 -0.63 -20.04
CA ALA A 602 -6.77 0.01 -18.74
C ALA A 602 -7.07 -0.99 -17.62
N HIS A 603 -7.95 -1.96 -17.88
CA HIS A 603 -8.24 -3.03 -16.94
C HIS A 603 -7.00 -3.89 -16.65
N SER A 604 -6.29 -4.32 -17.68
CA SER A 604 -5.07 -5.14 -17.52
C SER A 604 -4.00 -4.38 -16.74
N ILE A 605 -3.80 -3.09 -17.02
CA ILE A 605 -2.87 -2.22 -16.28
C ILE A 605 -3.30 -2.05 -14.82
N ALA A 606 -4.60 -1.86 -14.55
CA ALA A 606 -5.12 -1.75 -13.20
C ALA A 606 -4.87 -3.04 -12.41
N ARG A 607 -5.19 -4.20 -12.98
CA ARG A 607 -4.95 -5.51 -12.35
C ARG A 607 -3.47 -5.85 -12.18
N LEU A 608 -2.63 -5.43 -13.12
CA LEU A 608 -1.18 -5.50 -13.01
C LEU A 608 -0.69 -4.69 -11.80
N ARG A 609 -1.21 -3.48 -11.60
CA ARG A 609 -0.91 -2.65 -10.43
C ARG A 609 -1.35 -3.33 -9.14
N ASP A 610 -2.60 -3.79 -9.07
CA ASP A 610 -3.14 -4.48 -7.88
C ASP A 610 -2.25 -5.66 -7.47
N SER A 611 -1.85 -6.48 -8.45
CA SER A 611 -0.99 -7.65 -8.21
C SER A 611 0.39 -7.26 -7.67
N PHE A 612 1.02 -6.24 -8.26
CA PHE A 612 2.32 -5.74 -7.78
C PHE A 612 2.25 -4.97 -6.45
N GLU A 613 1.13 -4.33 -6.13
CA GLU A 613 0.91 -3.73 -4.80
C GLU A 613 0.92 -4.82 -3.70
N GLY A 614 0.36 -6.00 -4.00
CA GLY A 614 0.32 -7.14 -3.09
C GLY A 614 1.67 -7.79 -2.78
N VAL A 615 2.71 -7.51 -3.59
CA VAL A 615 4.06 -8.08 -3.48
C VAL A 615 5.15 -7.00 -3.57
N ARG A 616 4.83 -5.78 -3.14
CA ARG A 616 5.69 -4.60 -3.27
C ARG A 616 7.07 -4.77 -2.64
N ASP A 617 7.18 -5.56 -1.58
CA ASP A 617 8.44 -5.89 -0.91
C ASP A 617 9.42 -6.69 -1.81
N GLN A 618 8.90 -7.37 -2.84
CA GLN A 618 9.66 -8.18 -3.80
C GLN A 618 10.10 -7.40 -5.05
N LEU A 619 9.70 -6.12 -5.18
CA LEU A 619 9.88 -5.34 -6.40
C LEU A 619 10.83 -4.16 -6.18
N SER A 620 11.58 -3.81 -7.22
CA SER A 620 12.36 -2.57 -7.24
C SER A 620 11.45 -1.34 -7.26
N GLY A 621 11.95 -0.22 -6.71
CA GLY A 621 11.31 1.09 -6.85
C GLY A 621 11.07 1.50 -8.31
N ASP A 622 11.89 1.01 -9.25
CA ASP A 622 11.72 1.29 -10.69
C ASP A 622 10.38 0.82 -11.26
N THR A 623 9.80 -0.24 -10.69
CA THR A 623 8.48 -0.75 -11.11
C THR A 623 7.40 0.32 -10.97
N TRP A 624 7.47 1.17 -9.94
CA TRP A 624 6.48 2.21 -9.68
C TRP A 624 6.61 3.40 -10.65
N ARG A 625 7.80 3.63 -11.21
CA ARG A 625 8.03 4.63 -12.27
C ARG A 625 7.30 4.29 -13.57
N VAL A 626 7.13 3.01 -13.86
CA VAL A 626 6.30 2.55 -15.00
C VAL A 626 4.86 3.02 -14.83
N PHE A 627 4.28 2.78 -13.65
CA PHE A 627 2.91 3.19 -13.34
C PHE A 627 2.74 4.70 -13.31
N SER A 628 3.72 5.44 -12.77
CA SER A 628 3.68 6.91 -12.77
C SER A 628 3.69 7.47 -14.21
N SER A 629 4.43 6.84 -15.13
CA SER A 629 4.43 7.19 -16.55
C SER A 629 3.07 6.92 -17.20
N ILE A 630 2.46 5.77 -16.90
CA ILE A 630 1.12 5.41 -17.37
C ILE A 630 0.08 6.39 -16.83
N ASP A 631 0.13 6.77 -15.55
CA ASP A 631 -0.81 7.72 -14.95
C ASP A 631 -0.72 9.10 -15.59
N ARG A 632 0.50 9.55 -15.94
CA ARG A 632 0.70 10.79 -16.71
C ARG A 632 0.11 10.69 -18.12
N ALA A 633 0.31 9.58 -18.81
CA ALA A 633 -0.30 9.34 -20.13
C ALA A 633 -1.83 9.31 -20.05
N ARG A 634 -2.40 8.65 -19.03
CA ARG A 634 -3.84 8.60 -18.77
C ARG A 634 -4.42 9.98 -18.50
N LYS A 635 -3.77 10.77 -17.62
CA LYS A 635 -4.19 12.16 -17.32
C LYS A 635 -4.17 13.04 -18.57
N ALA A 636 -3.13 12.93 -19.41
CA ALA A 636 -3.06 13.64 -20.68
C ALA A 636 -4.20 13.26 -21.62
N LEU A 637 -4.54 11.97 -21.71
CA LEU A 637 -5.65 11.46 -22.52
C LEU A 637 -7.02 11.97 -22.03
N VAL A 638 -7.23 12.02 -20.71
CA VAL A 638 -8.47 12.55 -20.12
C VAL A 638 -8.61 14.05 -20.39
N SER A 639 -7.51 14.81 -20.33
CA SER A 639 -7.53 16.27 -20.50
C SER A 639 -7.88 16.76 -21.91
N SER A 640 -7.89 15.87 -22.91
CA SER A 640 -8.12 16.24 -24.31
C SER A 640 -8.85 15.14 -25.08
N SER A 641 -9.90 15.51 -25.80
CA SER A 641 -10.69 14.63 -26.67
C SER A 641 -10.16 14.53 -28.11
N ARG A 642 -8.94 15.01 -28.39
CA ARG A 642 -8.39 14.99 -29.75
C ARG A 642 -7.83 13.60 -30.09
N ALA A 643 -8.21 13.03 -31.23
CA ALA A 643 -7.82 11.67 -31.65
C ALA A 643 -6.30 11.39 -31.62
N HIS A 644 -5.45 12.36 -31.98
CA HIS A 644 -3.98 12.19 -31.91
C HIS A 644 -3.47 11.92 -30.49
N ARG A 645 -4.20 12.34 -29.46
CA ARG A 645 -3.86 12.08 -28.06
C ARG A 645 -4.07 10.62 -27.68
N THR A 646 -4.99 9.92 -28.34
CA THR A 646 -5.25 8.48 -28.13
C THR A 646 -4.01 7.67 -28.51
N ALA A 647 -3.49 7.84 -29.72
CA ALA A 647 -2.28 7.15 -30.18
C ALA A 647 -1.03 7.55 -29.37
N GLU A 648 -0.86 8.85 -29.09
CA GLU A 648 0.28 9.32 -28.28
C GLU A 648 0.27 8.72 -26.87
N SER A 649 -0.89 8.72 -26.20
CA SER A 649 -1.02 8.19 -24.84
C SER A 649 -0.88 6.68 -24.82
N GLY A 650 -1.49 5.96 -25.77
CA GLY A 650 -1.31 4.52 -25.95
C GLY A 650 0.15 4.14 -26.20
N GLY A 651 0.87 4.90 -27.02
CA GLY A 651 2.30 4.68 -27.27
C GLY A 651 3.18 4.90 -26.04
N ARG A 652 2.87 5.91 -25.21
CA ARG A 652 3.55 6.13 -23.92
C ARG A 652 3.27 5.00 -22.93
N MET A 653 2.02 4.53 -22.86
CA MET A 653 1.64 3.37 -22.04
C MET A 653 2.39 2.10 -22.50
N LEU A 654 2.46 1.85 -23.81
CA LEU A 654 3.19 0.71 -24.36
C LEU A 654 4.68 0.79 -24.01
N THR A 655 5.30 1.96 -24.16
CA THR A 655 6.72 2.18 -23.80
C THR A 655 6.96 1.88 -22.31
N ALA A 656 6.03 2.26 -21.44
CA ALA A 656 6.10 1.98 -20.02
C ALA A 656 6.02 0.46 -19.73
N ILE A 657 5.06 -0.25 -20.35
CA ILE A 657 4.96 -1.72 -20.24
C ILE A 657 6.21 -2.43 -20.79
N LEU A 658 6.78 -1.96 -21.90
CA LEU A 658 8.03 -2.51 -22.41
C LEU A 658 9.22 -2.27 -21.46
N SER A 659 9.24 -1.13 -20.77
CA SER A 659 10.25 -0.84 -19.74
C SER A 659 10.13 -1.77 -18.55
N LEU A 660 8.90 -2.16 -18.18
CA LEU A 660 8.65 -3.15 -17.13
C LEU A 660 9.34 -4.48 -17.43
N HIS A 661 9.39 -4.90 -18.70
CA HIS A 661 10.05 -6.16 -19.08
C HIS A 661 11.56 -6.12 -18.83
N GLY A 662 12.20 -4.95 -18.99
CA GLY A 662 13.59 -4.75 -18.61
C GLY A 662 13.81 -4.80 -17.09
N ILE A 663 12.86 -4.28 -16.32
CA ILE A 663 12.89 -4.32 -14.85
C ILE A 663 12.74 -5.76 -14.35
N THR A 664 11.74 -6.50 -14.85
CA THR A 664 11.54 -7.90 -14.44
C THR A 664 12.70 -8.80 -14.87
N ALA A 665 13.33 -8.51 -16.02
CA ALA A 665 14.54 -9.21 -16.46
C ALA A 665 15.74 -9.01 -15.53
N SER A 666 15.72 -8.00 -14.64
CA SER A 666 16.79 -7.70 -13.68
C SER A 666 16.49 -8.25 -12.27
N MET A 667 15.35 -8.92 -12.07
CA MET A 667 15.00 -9.54 -10.78
C MET A 667 15.87 -10.76 -10.46
N MET A 668 15.90 -11.13 -9.17
CA MET A 668 16.47 -12.40 -8.74
C MET A 668 15.70 -13.56 -9.40
N ARG A 669 16.40 -14.61 -9.82
CA ARG A 669 15.80 -15.79 -10.46
C ARG A 669 15.23 -16.76 -9.42
N ASP A 670 14.33 -16.26 -8.58
CA ASP A 670 13.60 -17.03 -7.58
C ASP A 670 12.26 -17.55 -8.12
N ALA A 671 11.52 -18.29 -7.30
CA ALA A 671 10.22 -18.84 -7.67
C ALA A 671 9.22 -17.76 -8.11
N GLY A 672 9.33 -16.55 -7.54
CA GLY A 672 8.48 -15.43 -7.88
C GLY A 672 8.71 -14.91 -9.29
N TRP A 673 9.98 -14.71 -9.66
CA TRP A 673 10.35 -14.37 -11.03
C TRP A 673 9.92 -15.45 -12.04
N HIS A 674 10.11 -16.73 -11.70
CA HIS A 674 9.65 -17.83 -12.55
C HIS A 674 8.12 -17.82 -12.75
N MET A 675 7.33 -17.42 -11.74
CA MET A 675 5.88 -17.26 -11.89
C MET A 675 5.50 -16.11 -12.81
N ILE A 676 6.15 -14.94 -12.70
CA ILE A 676 5.92 -13.81 -13.62
C ILE A 676 6.14 -14.25 -15.07
N GLU A 677 7.27 -14.91 -15.34
CA GLU A 677 7.57 -15.32 -16.71
C GLU A 677 6.69 -16.49 -17.18
N ALA A 678 6.33 -17.45 -16.32
CA ALA A 678 5.36 -18.49 -16.66
C ALA A 678 4.00 -17.89 -17.06
N GLY A 679 3.50 -16.91 -16.29
CA GLY A 679 2.27 -16.19 -16.61
C GLY A 679 2.38 -15.45 -17.94
N ARG A 680 3.49 -14.73 -18.18
CA ARG A 680 3.75 -14.03 -19.44
C ARG A 680 3.69 -14.98 -20.64
N TRP A 681 4.43 -16.08 -20.62
CA TRP A 681 4.52 -17.00 -21.75
C TRP A 681 3.20 -17.73 -22.02
N LEU A 682 2.48 -18.11 -20.97
CA LEU A 682 1.13 -18.67 -21.09
C LEU A 682 0.17 -17.67 -21.76
N GLU A 683 0.16 -16.43 -21.28
CA GLU A 683 -0.71 -15.38 -21.82
C GLU A 683 -0.34 -15.06 -23.28
N ARG A 684 0.94 -14.98 -23.62
CA ARG A 684 1.40 -14.79 -25.01
C ARG A 684 0.85 -15.87 -25.93
N GLY A 685 0.89 -17.12 -25.50
CA GLY A 685 0.31 -18.25 -26.23
C GLY A 685 -1.19 -18.09 -26.48
N LEU A 686 -1.94 -17.65 -25.46
CA LEU A 686 -3.38 -17.38 -25.59
C LEU A 686 -3.66 -16.22 -26.56
N GLN A 687 -2.95 -15.10 -26.41
CA GLN A 687 -3.16 -13.90 -27.21
C GLN A 687 -2.83 -14.14 -28.69
N ILE A 688 -1.74 -14.87 -29.00
CA ILE A 688 -1.42 -15.19 -30.39
C ILE A 688 -2.49 -16.10 -31.02
N CYS A 689 -2.99 -17.10 -30.30
CA CYS A 689 -4.06 -17.97 -30.80
C CYS A 689 -5.36 -17.18 -31.04
N HIS A 690 -5.75 -16.28 -30.13
CA HIS A 690 -6.94 -15.43 -30.32
C HIS A 690 -6.78 -14.47 -31.51
N LEU A 691 -5.62 -13.85 -31.65
CA LEU A 691 -5.33 -12.92 -32.73
C LEU A 691 -5.33 -13.64 -34.10
N LEU A 692 -4.71 -14.83 -34.17
CA LEU A 692 -4.77 -15.69 -35.35
C LEU A 692 -6.20 -16.11 -35.67
N ALA A 693 -7.00 -16.49 -34.66
CA ALA A 693 -8.39 -16.88 -34.87
C ALA A 693 -9.22 -15.71 -35.43
N ALA A 694 -8.99 -14.48 -34.98
CA ALA A 694 -9.69 -13.30 -35.49
C ALA A 694 -9.29 -12.92 -36.92
N THR A 695 -8.04 -13.19 -37.31
CA THR A 695 -7.46 -12.65 -38.55
C THR A 695 -7.32 -13.68 -39.68
N THR A 696 -7.23 -14.99 -39.39
CA THR A 696 -6.84 -16.01 -40.38
C THR A 696 -7.91 -17.05 -40.70
N ILE A 697 -9.03 -17.11 -39.99
CA ILE A 697 -10.09 -18.10 -40.23
C ILE A 697 -10.82 -17.86 -41.57
N GLU A 698 -11.20 -16.62 -41.84
CA GLU A 698 -11.91 -16.27 -43.06
C GLU A 698 -10.94 -16.04 -44.23
N ARG A 699 -11.28 -16.61 -45.38
CA ARG A 699 -10.57 -16.39 -46.64
C ARG A 699 -11.10 -15.12 -47.29
N ARG A 700 -10.19 -14.21 -47.62
CA ARG A 700 -10.51 -12.89 -48.19
C ARG A 700 -9.89 -12.73 -49.58
N ALA A 701 -10.25 -11.65 -50.26
CA ALA A 701 -9.59 -11.27 -51.50
C ALA A 701 -8.09 -11.01 -51.24
N TYR A 702 -7.23 -11.37 -52.20
CA TYR A 702 -5.78 -11.35 -52.04
C TYR A 702 -5.20 -10.04 -51.45
N ARG A 703 -5.71 -8.88 -51.88
CA ARG A 703 -5.25 -7.58 -51.36
C ARG A 703 -5.64 -7.39 -49.90
N THR A 704 -6.92 -7.60 -49.58
CA THR A 704 -7.43 -7.49 -48.20
C THR A 704 -6.72 -8.48 -47.27
N ASP A 705 -6.55 -9.73 -47.69
CA ASP A 705 -5.89 -10.77 -46.89
C ASP A 705 -4.43 -10.39 -46.60
N ARG A 706 -3.71 -9.89 -47.61
CA ARG A 706 -2.34 -9.39 -47.43
C ARG A 706 -2.28 -8.24 -46.42
N ASP A 707 -3.19 -7.27 -46.52
CA ASP A 707 -3.19 -6.09 -45.65
C ASP A 707 -3.56 -6.48 -44.19
N VAL A 708 -4.52 -7.40 -44.01
CA VAL A 708 -4.85 -7.99 -42.70
C VAL A 708 -3.64 -8.74 -42.12
N LEU A 709 -2.97 -9.58 -42.91
CA LEU A 709 -1.80 -10.35 -42.45
C LEU A 709 -0.60 -9.45 -42.13
N GLU A 710 -0.38 -8.37 -42.87
CA GLU A 710 0.66 -7.39 -42.56
C GLU A 710 0.35 -6.64 -41.26
N THR A 711 -0.93 -6.31 -41.02
CA THR A 711 -1.39 -5.69 -39.77
C THR A 711 -1.25 -6.64 -38.59
N LEU A 712 -1.65 -7.91 -38.76
CA LEU A 712 -1.43 -9.00 -37.81
C LEU A 712 0.05 -9.12 -37.42
N LEU A 713 0.94 -9.23 -38.42
CA LEU A 713 2.39 -9.37 -38.19
C LEU A 713 2.99 -8.13 -37.53
N THR A 714 2.43 -6.95 -37.77
CA THR A 714 2.86 -5.71 -37.09
C THR A 714 2.42 -5.72 -35.62
N ALA A 715 1.16 -6.06 -35.34
CA ALA A 715 0.66 -6.19 -33.97
C ALA A 715 1.43 -7.25 -33.16
N ALA A 716 1.81 -8.36 -33.81
CA ALA A 716 2.60 -9.45 -33.22
C ALA A 716 4.12 -9.22 -33.28
N GLU A 717 4.61 -8.02 -33.58
CA GLU A 717 6.05 -7.67 -33.65
C GLU A 717 6.90 -8.63 -34.51
N SER A 718 6.30 -9.21 -35.56
CA SER A 718 6.91 -10.22 -36.42
C SER A 718 7.04 -9.79 -37.88
N VAL A 719 6.61 -8.58 -38.24
CA VAL A 719 6.63 -8.08 -39.63
C VAL A 719 8.04 -7.98 -40.22
N VAL A 720 9.02 -7.53 -39.44
CA VAL A 720 10.43 -7.44 -39.89
C VAL A 720 11.03 -8.84 -40.06
N THR A 721 10.78 -9.74 -39.11
CA THR A 721 11.22 -11.15 -39.16
C THR A 721 10.62 -11.86 -40.37
N HIS A 722 9.32 -11.68 -40.60
CA HIS A 722 8.64 -12.24 -41.76
C HIS A 722 9.27 -11.75 -43.07
N ARG A 723 9.45 -10.44 -43.25
CA ARG A 723 10.07 -9.86 -44.46
C ARG A 723 11.50 -10.36 -44.71
N ARG A 724 12.23 -10.76 -43.66
CA ARG A 724 13.59 -11.33 -43.79
C ARG A 724 13.58 -12.81 -44.16
N ARG A 725 12.67 -13.60 -43.56
CA ARG A 725 12.62 -15.06 -43.74
C ARG A 725 11.84 -15.48 -44.99
N TYR A 726 10.71 -14.83 -45.27
CA TYR A 726 9.82 -15.16 -46.37
C TYR A 726 9.95 -14.12 -47.49
N ARG A 727 10.40 -14.57 -48.68
CA ARG A 727 10.55 -13.70 -49.85
C ARG A 727 9.23 -13.66 -50.63
N GLY A 728 8.65 -12.48 -50.81
CA GLY A 728 7.45 -12.28 -51.63
C GLY A 728 6.33 -11.57 -50.87
N SER A 729 5.09 -11.77 -51.33
CA SER A 729 3.90 -11.26 -50.66
C SER A 729 3.54 -12.12 -49.44
N VAL A 730 2.96 -11.49 -48.41
CA VAL A 730 2.53 -12.16 -47.19
C VAL A 730 1.41 -13.15 -47.50
N ARG A 731 1.59 -14.42 -47.12
CA ARG A 731 0.59 -15.49 -47.26
C ARG A 731 0.18 -16.02 -45.89
N THR A 732 -1.04 -16.54 -45.78
CA THR A 732 -1.57 -17.07 -44.51
C THR A 732 -0.71 -18.22 -43.97
N ALA A 733 -0.24 -19.13 -44.84
CA ALA A 733 0.61 -20.26 -44.44
C ALA A 733 1.93 -19.77 -43.81
N ASP A 734 2.62 -18.86 -44.49
CA ASP A 734 3.89 -18.27 -44.03
C ASP A 734 3.74 -17.54 -42.68
N ALA A 735 2.63 -16.81 -42.49
CA ALA A 735 2.32 -16.13 -41.23
C ALA A 735 2.03 -17.13 -40.10
N LEU A 736 1.28 -18.20 -40.37
CA LEU A 736 0.99 -19.25 -39.40
C LEU A 736 2.23 -20.07 -39.05
N GLU A 737 3.09 -20.39 -40.02
CA GLU A 737 4.36 -21.08 -39.77
C GLU A 737 5.25 -20.25 -38.83
N LEU A 738 5.37 -18.94 -39.08
CA LEU A 738 6.14 -18.02 -38.25
C LEU A 738 5.58 -17.80 -36.84
N LEU A 739 4.25 -17.75 -36.69
CA LEU A 739 3.59 -17.42 -35.42
C LEU A 739 3.16 -18.66 -34.60
N LEU A 740 3.10 -19.85 -35.20
CA LEU A 740 2.78 -21.09 -34.49
C LEU A 740 4.01 -21.97 -34.29
N LEU A 741 4.80 -22.22 -35.34
CA LEU A 741 5.78 -23.32 -35.35
C LEU A 741 7.23 -22.89 -35.14
N ASP A 742 7.55 -21.62 -35.38
CA ASP A 742 8.93 -21.12 -35.39
C ASP A 742 9.56 -21.05 -33.99
N ARG A 743 10.45 -21.98 -33.67
CA ARG A 743 11.11 -22.09 -32.36
C ARG A 743 12.15 -21.01 -32.06
N ASP A 744 12.48 -20.16 -33.03
CA ASP A 744 13.46 -19.08 -32.87
C ASP A 744 12.78 -17.71 -32.79
N ASN A 745 11.46 -17.64 -32.97
CA ASN A 745 10.69 -16.41 -32.90
C ASN A 745 10.06 -16.24 -31.50
N PRO A 746 10.46 -15.25 -30.68
CA PRO A 746 9.88 -15.03 -29.34
C PRO A 746 8.38 -14.72 -29.31
N ARG A 747 7.77 -14.50 -30.48
CA ARG A 747 6.35 -14.22 -30.68
C ARG A 747 5.57 -15.44 -31.17
N SER A 748 6.21 -16.59 -31.35
CA SER A 748 5.53 -17.81 -31.76
C SER A 748 4.98 -18.60 -30.57
N LEU A 749 3.94 -19.39 -30.82
CA LEU A 749 3.42 -20.33 -29.83
C LEU A 749 4.48 -21.38 -29.43
N ALA A 750 5.21 -21.95 -30.38
CA ALA A 750 6.24 -22.95 -30.10
C ALA A 750 7.36 -22.42 -29.18
N PHE A 751 7.79 -21.18 -29.37
CA PHE A 751 8.77 -20.54 -28.49
C PHE A 751 8.19 -20.34 -27.08
N ALA A 752 6.96 -19.81 -26.99
CA ALA A 752 6.30 -19.55 -25.71
C ALA A 752 6.12 -20.83 -24.87
N LEU A 753 5.72 -21.94 -25.50
CA LEU A 753 5.62 -23.24 -24.82
C LEU A 753 6.99 -23.74 -24.31
N GLY A 754 8.04 -23.56 -25.12
CA GLY A 754 9.41 -23.94 -24.75
C GLY A 754 9.94 -23.16 -23.53
N GLU A 755 9.71 -21.84 -23.49
CA GLU A 755 10.10 -21.03 -22.32
C GLU A 755 9.25 -21.39 -21.09
N LEU A 756 7.93 -21.55 -21.26
CA LEU A 756 7.04 -21.95 -20.17
C LEU A 756 7.49 -23.25 -19.50
N ARG A 757 7.97 -24.23 -20.28
CA ARG A 757 8.54 -25.48 -19.76
C ARG A 757 9.73 -25.21 -18.83
N GLY A 758 10.65 -24.32 -19.24
CA GLY A 758 11.81 -23.95 -18.44
C GLY A 758 11.42 -23.33 -17.11
N HIS A 759 10.40 -22.46 -17.10
CA HIS A 759 9.93 -21.84 -15.87
C HIS A 759 9.20 -22.81 -14.96
N LEU A 760 8.31 -23.67 -15.48
CA LEU A 760 7.60 -24.66 -14.67
C LEU A 760 8.57 -25.68 -14.03
N ALA A 761 9.59 -26.12 -14.76
CA ALA A 761 10.59 -27.07 -14.27
C ALA A 761 11.47 -26.50 -13.14
N ALA A 762 11.59 -25.16 -13.04
CA ALA A 762 12.37 -24.49 -12.00
C ALA A 762 11.59 -24.25 -10.69
N LEU A 763 10.27 -24.46 -10.70
CA LEU A 763 9.44 -24.24 -9.51
C LEU A 763 9.63 -25.35 -8.47
N PRO A 764 9.58 -25.05 -7.16
CA PRO A 764 9.81 -26.03 -6.11
C PRO A 764 8.87 -27.25 -6.12
N ALA A 765 7.65 -27.10 -6.64
CA ALA A 765 6.67 -28.19 -6.73
C ALA A 765 6.81 -29.06 -8.00
N SER A 766 7.77 -28.74 -8.90
CA SER A 766 8.02 -29.56 -10.09
C SER A 766 8.51 -30.95 -9.70
N THR A 767 8.02 -31.95 -10.44
CA THR A 767 8.46 -33.35 -10.35
C THR A 767 8.93 -33.88 -11.71
N GLY A 768 8.92 -33.02 -12.73
CA GLY A 768 9.10 -33.40 -14.14
C GLY A 768 7.91 -34.14 -14.77
N SER A 769 6.84 -34.40 -14.01
CA SER A 769 5.62 -35.10 -14.49
C SER A 769 4.33 -34.61 -13.84
N THR A 770 4.34 -33.40 -13.28
CA THR A 770 3.16 -32.75 -12.71
C THR A 770 2.06 -32.57 -13.78
N ARG A 771 0.82 -32.30 -13.36
CA ARG A 771 -0.28 -32.08 -14.32
C ARG A 771 0.01 -30.93 -15.30
N PRO A 772 0.51 -29.75 -14.89
CA PRO A 772 0.93 -28.71 -15.82
C PRO A 772 1.98 -29.18 -16.83
N GLU A 773 3.03 -29.88 -16.37
CA GLU A 773 4.11 -30.38 -17.24
C GLU A 773 3.58 -31.36 -18.30
N ARG A 774 2.67 -32.27 -17.93
CA ARG A 774 2.05 -33.22 -18.87
C ARG A 774 1.12 -32.54 -19.89
N LEU A 775 0.33 -31.56 -19.45
CA LEU A 775 -0.52 -30.77 -20.35
C LEU A 775 0.33 -29.96 -21.34
N LEU A 776 1.43 -29.39 -20.88
CA LEU A 776 2.38 -28.68 -21.73
C LEU A 776 3.06 -29.60 -22.75
N GLU A 777 3.49 -30.80 -22.33
CA GLU A 777 4.03 -31.81 -23.25
C GLU A 777 3.02 -32.21 -24.33
N HIS A 778 1.74 -32.35 -23.96
CA HIS A 778 0.66 -32.64 -24.92
C HIS A 778 0.47 -31.50 -25.93
N LEU A 779 0.44 -30.25 -25.47
CA LEU A 779 0.35 -29.04 -26.30
C LEU A 779 1.51 -28.97 -27.32
N GLU A 780 2.74 -29.16 -26.85
CA GLU A 780 3.92 -29.13 -27.73
C GLU A 780 3.89 -30.26 -28.77
N THR A 781 3.43 -31.45 -28.38
CA THR A 781 3.30 -32.59 -29.30
C THR A 781 2.23 -32.33 -30.35
N ALA A 782 1.07 -31.80 -29.94
CA ALA A 782 -0.01 -31.42 -30.85
C ALA A 782 0.50 -30.38 -31.87
N LEU A 783 1.14 -29.32 -31.39
CA LEU A 783 1.70 -28.26 -32.22
C LEU A 783 2.77 -28.76 -33.21
N ALA A 784 3.66 -29.65 -32.77
CA ALA A 784 4.70 -30.22 -33.61
C ALA A 784 4.15 -31.14 -34.72
N SER A 785 2.96 -31.72 -34.51
CA SER A 785 2.31 -32.61 -35.47
C SER A 785 1.41 -31.89 -36.49
N THR A 786 1.25 -30.58 -36.35
CA THR A 786 0.30 -29.78 -37.14
C THR A 786 0.79 -29.53 -38.57
N ASP A 787 -0.07 -29.78 -39.56
CA ASP A 787 0.15 -29.41 -40.97
C ASP A 787 -0.51 -28.06 -41.30
N VAL A 788 0.25 -26.97 -41.19
CA VAL A 788 -0.20 -25.61 -41.49
C VAL A 788 -0.60 -25.44 -42.96
N PHE A 789 0.09 -26.11 -43.89
CA PHE A 789 -0.21 -26.00 -45.31
C PHE A 789 -1.54 -26.71 -45.62
N GLY A 790 -1.76 -27.90 -45.07
CA GLY A 790 -3.03 -28.62 -45.18
C GLY A 790 -4.22 -27.82 -44.64
N MET A 791 -4.07 -27.19 -43.46
CA MET A 791 -5.15 -26.38 -42.86
C MET A 791 -5.48 -25.09 -43.64
N THR A 792 -4.54 -24.58 -44.44
CA THR A 792 -4.73 -23.36 -45.24
C THR A 792 -5.18 -23.63 -46.68
N ALA A 793 -5.09 -24.88 -47.16
CA ALA A 793 -5.34 -25.27 -48.56
C ALA A 793 -6.83 -25.42 -48.96
N THR A 794 -7.78 -24.97 -48.15
CA THR A 794 -9.22 -25.10 -48.45
C THR A 794 -9.71 -24.11 -49.53
N SER A 795 -10.66 -24.55 -50.36
CA SER A 795 -11.38 -23.69 -51.30
C SER A 795 -12.54 -22.91 -50.65
N GLU A 796 -12.98 -23.33 -49.46
CA GLU A 796 -14.10 -22.72 -48.74
C GLU A 796 -13.77 -21.31 -48.21
N ILE A 797 -14.80 -20.51 -47.92
CA ILE A 797 -14.65 -19.17 -47.36
C ILE A 797 -14.11 -19.25 -45.92
N ARG A 798 -14.41 -20.33 -45.19
CA ARG A 798 -14.01 -20.50 -43.80
C ARG A 798 -13.03 -21.66 -43.67
N ARG A 799 -11.90 -21.42 -42.99
CA ARG A 799 -10.88 -22.45 -42.72
C ARG A 799 -11.25 -23.26 -41.47
N ALA A 800 -12.23 -24.15 -41.57
CA ALA A 800 -12.79 -24.90 -40.43
C ALA A 800 -11.73 -25.72 -39.65
N GLY A 801 -10.77 -26.34 -40.34
CA GLY A 801 -9.70 -27.10 -39.67
C GLY A 801 -8.78 -26.21 -38.81
N LEU A 802 -8.42 -25.03 -39.33
CA LEU A 802 -7.64 -24.05 -38.58
C LEU A 802 -8.43 -23.48 -37.39
N GLU A 803 -9.72 -23.20 -37.58
CA GLU A 803 -10.59 -22.73 -36.51
C GLU A 803 -10.67 -23.74 -35.36
N GLN A 804 -10.91 -25.03 -35.68
CA GLN A 804 -10.96 -26.07 -34.65
C GLN A 804 -9.61 -26.22 -33.95
N PHE A 805 -8.50 -26.24 -34.70
CA PHE A 805 -7.16 -26.33 -34.11
C PHE A 805 -6.88 -25.17 -33.15
N LEU A 806 -7.15 -23.92 -33.55
CA LEU A 806 -6.92 -22.76 -32.68
C LEU A 806 -7.85 -22.78 -31.46
N ALA A 807 -9.10 -23.22 -31.60
CA ALA A 807 -10.02 -23.38 -30.47
C ALA A 807 -9.52 -24.43 -29.48
N ASP A 808 -9.01 -25.57 -29.98
CA ASP A 808 -8.44 -26.63 -29.14
C ASP A 808 -7.17 -26.17 -28.41
N MET A 809 -6.29 -25.41 -29.08
CA MET A 809 -5.10 -24.83 -28.46
C MET A 809 -5.46 -23.82 -27.35
N ILE A 810 -6.45 -22.94 -27.59
CA ILE A 810 -6.93 -22.00 -26.57
C ILE A 810 -7.45 -22.77 -25.35
N ALA A 811 -8.33 -23.76 -25.56
CA ALA A 811 -8.90 -24.54 -24.47
C ALA A 811 -7.84 -25.30 -23.67
N GLN A 812 -6.81 -25.85 -24.33
CA GLN A 812 -5.71 -26.55 -23.66
C GLN A 812 -4.78 -25.60 -22.90
N LEU A 813 -4.52 -24.40 -23.42
CA LEU A 813 -3.76 -23.35 -22.70
C LEU A 813 -4.53 -22.85 -21.46
N GLU A 814 -5.85 -22.69 -21.56
CA GLU A 814 -6.70 -22.35 -20.40
C GLU A 814 -6.64 -23.46 -19.33
N GLN A 815 -6.76 -24.73 -19.74
CA GLN A 815 -6.60 -25.88 -18.84
C GLN A 815 -5.21 -25.97 -18.20
N LEU A 816 -4.16 -25.58 -18.94
CA LEU A 816 -2.81 -25.49 -18.39
C LEU A 816 -2.72 -24.41 -17.31
N GLY A 817 -3.33 -23.24 -17.53
CA GLY A 817 -3.47 -22.19 -16.52
C GLY A 817 -4.16 -22.69 -15.26
N GLU A 818 -5.34 -23.31 -15.39
CA GLU A 818 -6.05 -23.91 -14.25
C GLU A 818 -5.22 -24.97 -13.53
N ALA A 819 -4.41 -25.76 -14.25
CA ALA A 819 -3.55 -26.77 -13.64
C ALA A 819 -2.39 -26.15 -12.85
N ILE A 820 -1.84 -25.02 -13.31
CA ILE A 820 -0.83 -24.24 -12.57
C ILE A 820 -1.46 -23.70 -11.28
N ASP A 821 -2.64 -23.09 -11.40
CA ASP A 821 -3.38 -22.55 -10.26
C ASP A 821 -3.61 -23.63 -9.19
N ASN A 822 -4.10 -24.79 -9.61
CA ASN A 822 -4.39 -25.90 -8.70
C ASN A 822 -3.16 -26.51 -8.01
N LEU A 823 -1.97 -26.43 -8.64
CA LEU A 823 -0.75 -27.03 -8.11
C LEU A 823 0.00 -26.07 -7.18
N HIS A 824 0.03 -24.79 -7.52
CA HIS A 824 0.92 -23.83 -6.87
C HIS A 824 0.21 -22.86 -5.93
N PHE A 825 -1.06 -22.54 -6.19
CA PHE A 825 -1.81 -21.53 -5.44
C PHE A 825 -2.73 -22.18 -4.41
N GLU A 826 -3.32 -21.36 -3.54
CA GLU A 826 -4.23 -21.86 -2.52
C GLU A 826 -5.57 -22.23 -3.15
N VAL A 827 -5.81 -23.53 -3.31
CA VAL A 827 -7.15 -24.05 -3.60
C VAL A 827 -7.85 -24.28 -2.26
N GLY A 828 -9.07 -23.76 -2.11
CA GLY A 828 -9.91 -24.12 -0.97
C GLY A 828 -10.00 -25.64 -0.80
N PRO A 829 -10.31 -26.15 0.39
CA PRO A 829 -10.33 -27.59 0.63
C PRO A 829 -11.17 -28.27 -0.46
N PRO A 830 -10.62 -29.30 -1.15
CA PRO A 830 -11.37 -29.97 -2.21
C PRO A 830 -12.69 -30.48 -1.60
N PRO A 831 -13.81 -30.41 -2.34
CA PRO A 831 -15.08 -30.94 -1.84
C PRO A 831 -14.87 -32.38 -1.39
N ILE A 832 -14.97 -32.61 -0.09
CA ILE A 832 -14.83 -33.93 0.50
C ILE A 832 -16.19 -34.63 0.31
N PRO A 833 -16.27 -35.76 -0.40
CA PRO A 833 -17.52 -36.52 -0.46
C PRO A 833 -17.91 -36.95 0.95
N MET A 834 -19.19 -36.89 1.32
CA MET A 834 -19.68 -37.26 2.65
C MET A 834 -19.13 -38.62 3.14
N SER A 835 -18.90 -39.56 2.21
CA SER A 835 -18.33 -40.88 2.49
C SER A 835 -16.89 -40.88 3.01
N ALA A 836 -16.18 -39.75 2.92
CA ALA A 836 -14.80 -39.60 3.38
C ALA A 836 -14.68 -38.84 4.72
N LEU A 837 -15.81 -38.40 5.30
CA LEU A 837 -15.86 -37.88 6.67
C LEU A 837 -15.67 -39.05 7.65
N SER A 838 -14.86 -38.86 8.69
CA SER A 838 -14.71 -39.89 9.72
C SER A 838 -15.94 -39.89 10.63
N LEU A 839 -16.30 -41.06 11.19
CA LEU A 839 -17.48 -41.24 12.06
C LEU A 839 -17.50 -40.32 13.30
N VAL A 840 -16.37 -39.69 13.65
CA VAL A 840 -16.24 -38.72 14.74
C VAL A 840 -16.83 -37.35 14.34
N GLU A 841 -16.83 -37.01 13.05
CA GLU A 841 -17.35 -35.74 12.53
C GLU A 841 -18.87 -35.76 12.31
N GLU A 842 -19.48 -36.93 12.10
CA GLU A 842 -20.95 -37.07 11.98
C GLU A 842 -21.68 -36.93 13.32
N ILE A 843 -21.06 -37.29 14.44
CA ILE A 843 -21.71 -37.32 15.76
C ILE A 843 -21.77 -35.91 16.41
N GLY A 844 -20.97 -34.94 15.94
CA GLY A 844 -20.93 -33.58 16.48
C GLY A 844 -22.09 -32.67 16.05
N ALA A 845 -22.93 -33.08 15.09
CA ALA A 845 -24.01 -32.25 14.55
C ALA A 845 -25.40 -32.54 15.16
N SER A 846 -25.49 -33.42 16.16
CA SER A 846 -26.77 -33.76 16.82
C SER A 846 -26.66 -33.92 18.34
N ALA A 847 -26.07 -32.92 19.01
CA ALA A 847 -26.20 -32.70 20.45
C ALA A 847 -26.52 -31.24 20.75
#